data_AF-A0A838VRG4-F1
#
_entry.id   AF-A0A838VRG4-F1
#
_cell.length_a   1.000
_cell.length_b   1.000
_cell.length_c   1.000
_cell.angle_alpha   90.00
_cell.angle_beta   90.00
_cell.angle_gamma   90.00
#
_symmetry.space_group_name_H-M   'P 1'
#
loop_
_entity.id
_entity.type
_entity.pdbx_description
1 polymer ?
#
loop_
_entity_poly.entity_id
_entity_poly.type
_entity_poly.pdbx_seq_one_letter_code
_entity_poly.pdbx_strand_id
1 'polypeptide(L)'
;NFVVLLAAWLVYHRKEVSLKGTISISAKKGVSIPVQTKSLKDRADTDILQKPSDFVNEWIVQRKSKLIRRQQAEIPKLPASPIDYDQAQQYLTAVADFLKADEIEPGDVAEVTKTRALVQASTDQINNWFEPVKTSDVLSAVNLESLLELYPKLRSQPPQSNDITVKPTQYQRDRMSAARESVGAKIAQAIEKKSECAESIATESDCATYKAEIAQIIQQITQTPSLPPHFNDMLRNAMQVAERTLLKIQERAKVGEYLLQIQRLKRNLNDDSTQLSYIRTRTEITNLAQNLDDGTEYASQVEQILQDLDQGYKDLTQQIEIWEERSSSVTSHKQIIKLLEEINTQRRRFTEDESKNRITNLQDHLGQELQGIQNKDDAEKLVRAELANIQQKLQRIRDLPETKLAEAFSVYQELSSSNLPAITQPELNSECQETLQGYKVQGNTVIYDKFAKIYNRKLIKPEDFELQQDLLHKSKNLIINVEDFADIQTNIDQALENLKLQYQEIQQQIQTQEHQAQDQQIMREIRYYKTTKTNTIKLCEEGIQEIENYRHQLNNPHTEEIDQIIQLIRARIASHQQDLENLRSSIATVENISDLNRIRTEYAKLDFVFNDSATYSTYQQFQEQIQLLNDDLERVNNLKSYQHDSIASCQEALQAINNEQSHLHNKVRFQPKIAELTASLRQQIQAYTDQLQEFRQKLADITTISEAQNLYEKLLRDASRYSHSDLEAAYTAISAEIKLLIELLQITSLNTNSRQSCQAQLDRLTEWQPELTPLLRDRVAFFRTNLEQSLAQILEREQTAAQAWLKELDNQAAQIYRMVDDTQITAINQLLKQIHTEKSQYIQLLSPVDQNSLEYIEHQCTLEQEKHKTSQIETLFRQLPRLQRQSLHEKLANYLTEDSND
;
A
#
# COMPACT_ATOMS: atom_id res chain seq x y z
N ASN A 1 -37.58 -60.14 -53.33
CA ASN A 1 -36.13 -60.16 -53.03
C ASN A 1 -35.52 -58.78 -52.77
N PHE A 2 -35.69 -57.77 -53.63
CA PHE A 2 -35.08 -56.44 -53.43
C PHE A 2 -35.44 -55.77 -52.09
N VAL A 3 -36.71 -55.79 -51.67
CA VAL A 3 -37.15 -55.14 -50.41
C VAL A 3 -36.52 -55.78 -49.17
N VAL A 4 -36.37 -57.10 -49.18
CA VAL A 4 -35.72 -57.85 -48.08
C VAL A 4 -34.23 -57.51 -48.01
N LEU A 5 -33.57 -57.40 -49.16
CA LEU A 5 -32.16 -56.99 -49.22
C LEU A 5 -31.94 -55.54 -48.81
N LEU A 6 -32.83 -54.62 -49.22
CA LEU A 6 -32.78 -53.22 -48.80
C LEU A 6 -33.06 -53.07 -47.30
N ALA A 7 -34.04 -53.80 -46.76
CA ALA A 7 -34.31 -53.82 -45.33
C ALA A 7 -33.12 -54.41 -44.56
N ALA A 8 -32.51 -55.50 -45.03
CA ALA A 8 -31.31 -56.08 -44.46
C ALA A 8 -30.12 -55.09 -44.50
N TRP A 9 -29.94 -54.39 -45.62
CA TRP A 9 -28.90 -53.36 -45.78
C TRP A 9 -29.14 -52.17 -44.86
N LEU A 10 -30.37 -51.66 -44.77
CA LEU A 10 -30.75 -50.59 -43.85
C LEU A 10 -30.55 -51.02 -42.40
N VAL A 11 -30.91 -52.25 -42.03
CA VAL A 11 -30.67 -52.80 -40.69
C VAL A 11 -29.17 -52.96 -40.41
N TYR A 12 -28.39 -53.39 -41.40
CA TYR A 12 -26.94 -53.54 -41.29
C TYR A 12 -26.24 -52.19 -41.11
N HIS A 13 -26.63 -51.18 -41.91
CA HIS A 13 -26.11 -49.81 -41.85
C HIS A 13 -26.94 -48.88 -40.95
N ARG A 14 -27.75 -49.42 -40.03
CA ARG A 14 -28.68 -48.64 -39.20
C ARG A 14 -28.01 -47.56 -38.34
N LYS A 15 -26.70 -47.71 -38.08
CA LYS A 15 -25.85 -46.80 -37.32
C LYS A 15 -25.31 -45.63 -38.15
N GLU A 16 -25.32 -45.79 -39.47
CA GLU A 16 -24.73 -44.83 -40.41
C GLU A 16 -25.81 -44.11 -41.20
N VAL A 17 -27.09 -44.45 -41.02
CA VAL A 17 -28.13 -44.08 -41.98
C VAL A 17 -29.40 -43.63 -41.28
N SER A 18 -29.90 -42.46 -41.69
CA SER A 18 -31.22 -41.93 -41.35
C SER A 18 -32.11 -41.84 -42.56
N LEU A 19 -33.41 -41.92 -42.34
CA LEU A 19 -34.41 -41.80 -43.39
C LEU A 19 -35.17 -40.47 -43.25
N LYS A 20 -35.12 -39.67 -44.32
CA LYS A 20 -35.90 -38.43 -44.47
C LYS A 20 -37.09 -38.67 -45.40
N GLY A 21 -38.31 -38.61 -44.86
CA GLY A 21 -39.55 -38.88 -45.60
C GLY A 21 -40.79 -38.74 -44.72
N THR A 22 -41.98 -38.98 -45.26
CA THR A 22 -43.23 -39.03 -44.49
C THR A 22 -43.20 -40.17 -43.47
N ILE A 23 -43.93 -40.06 -42.35
CA ILE A 23 -43.85 -41.03 -41.22
C ILE A 23 -44.98 -42.09 -41.27
N SER A 24 -45.97 -41.90 -42.14
CA SER A 24 -47.04 -42.87 -42.37
C SER A 24 -47.42 -42.91 -43.85
N ILE A 25 -47.76 -44.10 -44.34
CA ILE A 25 -48.28 -44.36 -45.70
C ILE A 25 -49.80 -44.16 -45.74
N SER A 26 -50.48 -44.23 -44.58
CA SER A 26 -51.94 -44.13 -44.47
C SER A 26 -52.40 -42.69 -44.21
N ALA A 27 -52.41 -41.85 -45.25
CA ALA A 27 -53.06 -40.54 -45.17
C ALA A 27 -54.58 -40.67 -45.43
N LYS A 28 -55.43 -40.26 -44.48
CA LYS A 28 -56.84 -39.94 -44.81
C LYS A 28 -56.82 -38.82 -45.86
N LYS A 29 -57.59 -38.95 -46.95
CA LYS A 29 -57.61 -38.00 -48.08
C LYS A 29 -57.73 -36.56 -47.57
N GLY A 30 -56.70 -35.74 -47.84
CA GLY A 30 -56.67 -34.30 -47.54
C GLY A 30 -55.65 -33.82 -46.51
N VAL A 31 -54.90 -34.69 -45.83
CA VAL A 31 -53.92 -34.28 -44.80
C VAL A 31 -52.49 -34.34 -45.32
N SER A 32 -51.76 -33.22 -45.26
CA SER A 32 -50.33 -33.16 -45.55
C SER A 32 -49.53 -33.71 -44.36
N ILE A 33 -48.80 -34.82 -44.56
CA ILE A 33 -47.98 -35.46 -43.53
C ILE A 33 -46.59 -34.81 -43.56
N PRO A 34 -46.06 -34.31 -42.42
CA PRO A 34 -44.76 -33.66 -42.38
C PRO A 34 -43.62 -34.63 -42.71
N VAL A 35 -42.70 -34.16 -43.56
CA VAL A 35 -41.44 -34.86 -43.85
C VAL A 35 -40.52 -34.69 -42.64
N GLN A 36 -40.13 -35.80 -42.01
CA GLN A 36 -39.19 -35.78 -40.89
C GLN A 36 -37.96 -36.61 -41.21
N THR A 37 -36.81 -36.23 -40.66
CA THR A 37 -35.61 -37.06 -40.66
C THR A 37 -35.55 -37.80 -39.34
N LYS A 38 -35.56 -39.13 -39.35
CA LYS A 38 -35.47 -39.96 -38.14
C LYS A 38 -34.51 -41.13 -38.38
N SER A 39 -33.94 -41.68 -37.29
CA SER A 39 -33.13 -42.89 -37.39
C SER A 39 -33.99 -44.09 -37.78
N LEU A 40 -33.34 -45.16 -38.24
CA LEU A 40 -34.02 -46.40 -38.61
C LEU A 40 -34.67 -47.10 -37.42
N LYS A 41 -34.12 -46.92 -36.21
CA LYS A 41 -34.67 -47.45 -34.95
C LYS A 41 -36.00 -46.78 -34.61
N ASP A 42 -36.06 -45.45 -34.64
CA ASP A 42 -37.27 -44.69 -34.31
C ASP A 42 -38.37 -44.81 -35.37
N ARG A 43 -38.01 -45.26 -36.58
CA ARG A 43 -38.96 -45.55 -37.66
C ARG A 43 -39.46 -47.00 -37.68
N ALA A 44 -38.82 -47.91 -36.94
CA ALA A 44 -39.27 -49.30 -36.85
C ALA A 44 -40.69 -49.41 -36.26
N ASP A 45 -41.06 -48.48 -35.38
CA ASP A 45 -42.38 -48.39 -34.76
C ASP A 45 -43.44 -47.68 -35.63
N THR A 46 -43.11 -47.35 -36.88
CA THR A 46 -44.00 -46.65 -37.82
C THR A 46 -44.55 -47.61 -38.88
N ASP A 47 -45.74 -47.30 -39.41
CA ASP A 47 -46.50 -48.16 -40.35
C ASP A 47 -45.82 -48.35 -41.73
N ILE A 48 -44.66 -47.73 -41.93
CA ILE A 48 -43.91 -47.68 -43.21
C ILE A 48 -43.32 -49.03 -43.60
N LEU A 49 -42.77 -49.77 -42.63
CA LEU A 49 -42.12 -51.06 -42.88
C LEU A 49 -43.11 -52.23 -42.83
N GLN A 50 -44.36 -51.99 -42.42
CA GLN A 50 -45.41 -53.01 -42.32
C GLN A 50 -46.10 -53.29 -43.68
N LYS A 51 -45.98 -52.39 -44.67
CA LYS A 51 -46.52 -52.56 -46.03
C LYS A 51 -45.42 -52.44 -47.10
N PRO A 52 -44.70 -53.55 -47.37
CA PRO A 52 -43.49 -53.54 -48.20
C PRO A 52 -43.72 -53.05 -49.64
N SER A 53 -44.87 -53.37 -50.24
CA SER A 53 -45.21 -52.97 -51.62
C SER A 53 -45.44 -51.47 -51.74
N ASP A 54 -46.14 -50.87 -50.77
CA ASP A 54 -46.46 -49.45 -50.76
C ASP A 54 -45.21 -48.61 -50.44
N PHE A 55 -44.34 -49.11 -49.55
CA PHE A 55 -43.03 -48.52 -49.29
C PHE A 55 -42.20 -48.41 -50.58
N VAL A 56 -42.07 -49.49 -51.37
CA VAL A 56 -41.33 -49.43 -52.63
C VAL A 56 -41.93 -48.42 -53.60
N ASN A 57 -43.26 -48.41 -53.73
CA ASN A 57 -43.92 -47.57 -54.73
C ASN A 57 -43.85 -46.08 -54.34
N GLU A 58 -44.12 -45.73 -53.08
CA GLU A 58 -44.15 -44.33 -52.64
C GLU A 58 -42.77 -43.76 -52.29
N TRP A 59 -41.88 -44.55 -51.67
CA TRP A 59 -40.56 -44.06 -51.26
C TRP A 59 -39.51 -44.20 -52.35
N ILE A 60 -39.45 -45.35 -53.02
CA ILE A 60 -38.35 -45.69 -53.93
C ILE A 60 -38.69 -45.26 -55.37
N VAL A 61 -39.85 -45.68 -55.89
CA VAL A 61 -40.25 -45.38 -57.28
C VAL A 61 -40.59 -43.90 -57.45
N GLN A 62 -41.37 -43.31 -56.54
CA GLN A 62 -41.74 -41.89 -56.58
C GLN A 62 -40.68 -40.93 -56.00
N ARG A 63 -39.52 -41.45 -55.54
CA ARG A 63 -38.37 -40.67 -55.01
C ARG A 63 -38.71 -39.68 -53.88
N LYS A 64 -39.74 -39.94 -53.08
CA LYS A 64 -40.21 -39.01 -52.03
C LYS A 64 -39.36 -39.02 -50.74
N SER A 65 -38.37 -39.90 -50.65
CA SER A 65 -37.52 -40.06 -49.48
C SER A 65 -36.04 -39.99 -49.80
N LYS A 66 -35.23 -39.48 -48.86
CA LYS A 66 -33.78 -39.44 -48.96
C LYS A 66 -33.14 -40.26 -47.86
N LEU A 67 -32.11 -41.01 -48.24
CA LEU A 67 -31.23 -41.72 -47.33
C LEU A 67 -30.09 -40.77 -46.95
N ILE A 68 -29.95 -40.48 -45.67
CA ILE A 68 -28.92 -39.57 -45.15
C ILE A 68 -27.89 -40.41 -44.43
N ARG A 69 -26.65 -40.42 -44.92
CA ARG A 69 -25.55 -41.05 -44.19
C ARG A 69 -25.09 -40.10 -43.07
N ARG A 70 -25.06 -40.56 -41.82
CA ARG A 70 -24.52 -39.81 -40.68
C ARG A 70 -23.02 -40.07 -40.57
N GLN A 71 -22.26 -39.03 -40.22
CA GLN A 71 -20.87 -39.17 -39.85
C GLN A 71 -20.83 -39.70 -38.40
N GLN A 72 -20.10 -40.79 -38.16
CA GLN A 72 -19.94 -41.32 -36.81
C GLN A 72 -19.10 -40.37 -35.96
N ALA A 73 -19.54 -40.13 -34.73
CA ALA A 73 -18.71 -39.44 -33.75
C ALA A 73 -17.51 -40.34 -33.41
N GLU A 74 -16.30 -39.82 -33.57
CA GLU A 74 -15.09 -40.57 -33.23
C GLU A 74 -14.99 -40.77 -31.72
N ILE A 75 -14.68 -41.99 -31.29
CA ILE A 75 -14.46 -42.31 -29.87
C ILE A 75 -13.19 -41.58 -29.41
N PRO A 76 -13.26 -40.71 -28.39
CA PRO A 76 -12.10 -39.99 -27.88
C PRO A 76 -11.05 -40.95 -27.36
N LYS A 77 -9.86 -40.91 -27.93
CA LYS A 77 -8.74 -41.75 -27.50
C LYS A 77 -8.02 -41.09 -26.33
N LEU A 78 -7.79 -41.87 -25.28
CA LEU A 78 -6.97 -41.44 -24.15
C LEU A 78 -5.51 -41.27 -24.61
N PRO A 79 -4.86 -40.12 -24.37
CA PRO A 79 -3.43 -39.94 -24.62
C PRO A 79 -2.57 -40.95 -23.83
N ALA A 80 -1.36 -41.23 -24.32
CA ALA A 80 -0.44 -42.13 -23.63
C ALA A 80 -0.02 -41.53 -22.27
N SER A 81 -0.14 -42.33 -21.20
CA SER A 81 0.29 -41.93 -19.85
C SER A 81 1.81 -41.81 -19.76
N PRO A 82 2.38 -40.80 -19.07
CA PRO A 82 1.71 -39.74 -18.32
C PRO A 82 1.20 -38.59 -19.22
N ILE A 83 0.01 -38.10 -18.89
CA ILE A 83 -0.70 -37.06 -19.65
C ILE A 83 -0.46 -35.70 -18.95
N ASP A 84 -0.31 -34.60 -19.67
CA ASP A 84 -0.28 -33.27 -19.05
C ASP A 84 -1.68 -32.72 -18.76
N TYR A 85 -1.80 -31.71 -17.91
CA TYR A 85 -3.09 -31.13 -17.52
C TYR A 85 -3.88 -30.56 -18.71
N ASP A 86 -3.22 -29.99 -19.72
CA ASP A 86 -3.88 -29.39 -20.88
C ASP A 86 -4.44 -30.47 -21.81
N GLN A 87 -3.67 -31.54 -22.04
CA GLN A 87 -4.10 -32.75 -22.73
C GLN A 87 -5.25 -33.46 -22.00
N ALA A 88 -5.24 -33.47 -20.67
CA ALA A 88 -6.34 -34.00 -19.86
C ALA A 88 -7.62 -33.16 -20.03
N GLN A 89 -7.53 -31.82 -20.04
CA GLN A 89 -8.67 -30.93 -20.33
C GLN A 89 -9.20 -31.11 -21.76
N GLN A 90 -8.31 -31.22 -22.75
CA GLN A 90 -8.69 -31.49 -24.15
C GLN A 90 -9.41 -32.83 -24.26
N TYR A 91 -8.92 -33.87 -23.59
CA TYR A 91 -9.58 -35.17 -23.53
C TYR A 91 -10.96 -35.08 -22.88
N LEU A 92 -11.09 -34.42 -21.72
CA LEU A 92 -12.38 -34.24 -21.05
C LEU A 92 -13.39 -33.45 -21.91
N THR A 93 -12.92 -32.49 -22.69
CA THR A 93 -13.75 -31.72 -23.64
C THR A 93 -14.20 -32.60 -24.80
N ALA A 94 -13.28 -33.34 -25.43
CA ALA A 94 -13.60 -34.28 -26.50
C ALA A 94 -14.58 -35.38 -26.03
N VAL A 95 -14.46 -35.84 -24.79
CA VAL A 95 -15.41 -36.75 -24.16
C VAL A 95 -16.77 -36.10 -23.93
N ALA A 96 -16.82 -34.86 -23.47
CA ALA A 96 -18.08 -34.14 -23.31
C ALA A 96 -18.82 -33.95 -24.63
N ASP A 97 -18.09 -33.70 -25.72
CA ASP A 97 -18.66 -33.56 -27.06
C ASP A 97 -19.11 -34.91 -27.65
N PHE A 98 -18.32 -35.97 -27.44
CA PHE A 98 -18.71 -37.34 -27.81
C PHE A 98 -19.99 -37.77 -27.10
N LEU A 99 -20.11 -37.53 -25.78
CA LEU A 99 -21.30 -37.88 -24.99
C LEU A 99 -22.56 -37.06 -25.36
N LYS A 100 -22.41 -35.94 -26.08
CA LYS A 100 -23.53 -35.14 -26.62
C LYS A 100 -23.97 -35.58 -28.02
N ALA A 101 -23.23 -36.47 -28.69
CA ALA A 101 -23.56 -36.93 -30.03
C ALA A 101 -24.78 -37.86 -30.04
N ASP A 102 -25.58 -37.79 -31.12
CA ASP A 102 -26.76 -38.64 -31.29
C ASP A 102 -26.37 -40.11 -31.62
N GLU A 103 -26.97 -41.07 -30.90
CA GLU A 103 -26.86 -42.53 -31.11
C GLU A 103 -25.47 -43.17 -30.88
N ILE A 104 -24.98 -43.11 -29.64
CA ILE A 104 -23.72 -43.74 -29.18
C ILE A 104 -23.95 -45.18 -28.66
N GLU A 105 -22.97 -46.08 -28.82
CA GLU A 105 -23.07 -47.44 -28.28
C GLU A 105 -22.96 -47.48 -26.74
N PRO A 106 -23.77 -48.29 -26.04
CA PRO A 106 -23.70 -48.40 -24.57
C PRO A 106 -22.35 -48.87 -24.03
N GLY A 107 -21.61 -49.71 -24.79
CA GLY A 107 -20.29 -50.20 -24.42
C GLY A 107 -19.22 -49.10 -24.47
N ASP A 108 -19.18 -48.34 -25.57
CA ASP A 108 -18.27 -47.21 -25.75
C ASP A 108 -18.58 -46.08 -24.75
N VAL A 109 -19.86 -45.85 -24.44
CA VAL A 109 -20.26 -44.93 -23.37
C VAL A 109 -19.71 -45.41 -22.02
N ALA A 110 -19.85 -46.68 -21.66
CA ALA A 110 -19.36 -47.20 -20.39
C ALA A 110 -17.83 -47.07 -20.24
N GLU A 111 -17.08 -47.37 -21.31
CA GLU A 111 -15.62 -47.24 -21.34
C GLU A 111 -15.18 -45.78 -21.24
N VAL A 112 -15.73 -44.90 -22.07
CA VAL A 112 -15.43 -43.46 -22.08
C VAL A 112 -15.85 -42.78 -20.76
N THR A 113 -16.95 -43.21 -20.14
CA THR A 113 -17.38 -42.64 -18.85
C THR A 113 -16.45 -43.06 -17.71
N LYS A 114 -15.90 -44.28 -17.77
CA LYS A 114 -14.92 -44.78 -16.79
C LYS A 114 -13.59 -44.01 -16.90
N THR A 115 -13.04 -43.87 -18.10
CA THR A 115 -11.81 -43.10 -18.31
C THR A 115 -12.00 -41.62 -18.02
N ARG A 116 -13.17 -41.04 -18.36
CA ARG A 116 -13.55 -39.69 -17.96
C ARG A 116 -13.50 -39.51 -16.45
N ALA A 117 -14.11 -40.42 -15.68
CA ALA A 117 -14.15 -40.31 -14.22
C ALA A 117 -12.74 -40.32 -13.61
N LEU A 118 -11.84 -41.16 -14.14
CA LEU A 118 -10.45 -41.23 -13.69
C LEU A 118 -9.66 -39.95 -14.04
N VAL A 119 -9.74 -39.48 -15.29
CA VAL A 119 -9.05 -38.25 -15.72
C VAL A 119 -9.59 -37.03 -14.96
N GLN A 120 -10.92 -36.92 -14.83
CA GLN A 120 -11.58 -35.85 -14.07
C GLN A 120 -11.11 -35.83 -12.62
N ALA A 121 -11.06 -36.97 -11.94
CA ALA A 121 -10.58 -37.05 -10.56
C ALA A 121 -9.12 -36.60 -10.42
N SER A 122 -8.23 -36.96 -11.35
CA SER A 122 -6.85 -36.49 -11.36
C SER A 122 -6.73 -35.00 -11.68
N THR A 123 -7.54 -34.46 -12.60
CA THR A 123 -7.61 -33.03 -12.91
C THR A 123 -8.13 -32.22 -11.71
N ASP A 124 -9.13 -32.72 -11.00
CA ASP A 124 -9.68 -32.08 -9.80
C ASP A 124 -8.68 -32.06 -8.64
N GLN A 125 -7.87 -33.10 -8.48
CA GLN A 125 -6.76 -33.10 -7.53
C GLN A 125 -5.73 -32.01 -7.84
N ILE A 126 -5.38 -31.81 -9.12
CA ILE A 126 -4.47 -30.73 -9.55
C ILE A 126 -5.11 -29.36 -9.34
N ASN A 127 -6.41 -29.21 -9.64
CA ASN A 127 -7.15 -27.97 -9.40
C ASN A 127 -7.16 -27.59 -7.91
N ASN A 128 -7.42 -28.56 -7.02
CA ASN A 128 -7.41 -28.34 -5.58
C ASN A 128 -5.99 -28.03 -5.06
N TRP A 129 -4.97 -28.68 -5.62
CA TRP A 129 -3.58 -28.36 -5.31
C TRP A 129 -3.21 -26.94 -5.77
N PHE A 130 -3.71 -26.48 -6.91
CA PHE A 130 -3.41 -25.16 -7.47
C PHE A 130 -4.29 -24.01 -6.92
N GLU A 131 -5.40 -24.33 -6.25
CA GLU A 131 -6.34 -23.36 -5.66
C GLU A 131 -5.68 -22.31 -4.75
N PRO A 132 -4.71 -22.65 -3.88
CA PRO A 132 -4.03 -21.69 -3.01
C PRO A 132 -3.34 -20.53 -3.75
N VAL A 133 -2.96 -20.71 -5.02
CA VAL A 133 -2.36 -19.65 -5.86
C VAL A 133 -3.37 -18.54 -6.15
N LYS A 134 -4.64 -18.89 -6.37
CA LYS A 134 -5.71 -17.90 -6.57
C LYS A 134 -5.93 -17.09 -5.29
N THR A 135 -5.89 -17.76 -4.15
CA THR A 135 -6.01 -17.13 -2.84
C THR A 135 -4.81 -16.21 -2.55
N SER A 136 -3.59 -16.56 -2.99
CA SER A 136 -2.44 -15.64 -2.87
C SER A 136 -2.53 -14.40 -3.75
N ASP A 137 -3.14 -14.51 -4.94
CA ASP A 137 -3.29 -13.40 -5.89
C ASP A 137 -4.29 -12.33 -5.37
N VAL A 138 -5.25 -12.72 -4.52
CA VAL A 138 -6.29 -11.83 -3.96
C VAL A 138 -5.85 -11.17 -2.63
N LEU A 139 -4.85 -11.72 -1.94
CA LEU A 139 -4.36 -11.20 -0.66
C LEU A 139 -3.53 -9.90 -0.86
N SER A 140 -4.26 -8.78 -0.92
CA SER A 140 -3.73 -7.42 -1.00
C SER A 140 -3.37 -6.82 0.37
N ALA A 141 -3.89 -7.38 1.47
CA ALA A 141 -3.67 -6.87 2.84
C ALA A 141 -2.77 -7.79 3.68
N VAL A 142 -1.86 -7.16 4.43
CA VAL A 142 -0.77 -7.74 5.26
C VAL A 142 -1.32 -8.40 6.55
N ASN A 143 -2.33 -9.27 6.45
CA ASN A 143 -2.74 -10.06 7.62
C ASN A 143 -1.80 -11.29 7.74
N LEU A 144 -0.90 -11.24 8.72
CA LEU A 144 0.07 -12.31 8.98
C LEU A 144 -0.62 -13.66 9.22
N GLU A 145 -1.77 -13.69 9.90
CA GLU A 145 -2.50 -14.92 10.21
C GLU A 145 -2.97 -15.63 8.93
N SER A 146 -3.57 -14.89 8.00
CA SER A 146 -3.99 -15.42 6.69
C SER A 146 -2.81 -15.89 5.83
N LEU A 147 -1.64 -15.24 5.94
CA LEU A 147 -0.43 -15.66 5.24
C LEU A 147 0.16 -16.96 5.83
N LEU A 148 0.15 -17.08 7.17
CA LEU A 148 0.62 -18.27 7.87
C LEU A 148 -0.25 -19.50 7.57
N GLU A 149 -1.58 -19.34 7.42
CA GLU A 149 -2.47 -20.43 7.01
C GLU A 149 -2.28 -20.87 5.54
N LEU A 150 -1.94 -19.92 4.66
CA LEU A 150 -1.79 -20.18 3.22
C LEU A 150 -0.45 -20.83 2.86
N TYR A 151 0.62 -20.45 3.57
CA TYR A 151 1.98 -20.87 3.24
C TYR A 151 2.21 -22.40 3.22
N PRO A 152 1.66 -23.21 4.16
CA PRO A 152 1.75 -24.67 4.09
C PRO A 152 1.06 -25.26 2.87
N LYS A 153 -0.08 -24.69 2.46
CA LYS A 153 -0.86 -25.16 1.31
C LYS A 153 -0.08 -24.96 0.00
N LEU A 154 0.61 -23.82 -0.12
CA LEU A 154 1.50 -23.52 -1.26
C LEU A 154 2.76 -24.41 -1.32
N ARG A 155 3.16 -25.01 -0.19
CA ARG A 155 4.31 -25.93 -0.12
C ARG A 155 3.91 -27.39 -0.33
N SER A 156 2.62 -27.70 -0.45
CA SER A 156 2.15 -29.06 -0.70
C SER A 156 2.74 -29.61 -2.01
N GLN A 157 3.15 -30.87 -1.99
CA GLN A 157 3.69 -31.52 -3.19
C GLN A 157 2.58 -31.74 -4.23
N PRO A 158 2.90 -31.69 -5.53
CA PRO A 158 1.93 -31.98 -6.57
C PRO A 158 1.41 -33.43 -6.41
N PRO A 159 0.10 -33.66 -6.63
CA PRO A 159 -0.51 -34.98 -6.45
C PRO A 159 0.15 -36.01 -7.37
N GLN A 160 0.48 -37.19 -6.81
CA GLN A 160 0.92 -38.35 -7.58
C GLN A 160 -0.28 -39.30 -7.73
N SER A 161 -0.80 -39.46 -8.95
CA SER A 161 -1.91 -40.36 -9.25
C SER A 161 -1.40 -41.78 -9.58
N ASN A 162 -2.09 -42.80 -9.06
CA ASN A 162 -1.66 -44.20 -9.11
C ASN A 162 -2.08 -44.98 -10.37
N ASP A 163 -3.11 -44.52 -11.13
CA ASP A 163 -3.65 -45.25 -12.30
C ASP A 163 -3.46 -44.51 -13.64
N ILE A 164 -3.97 -43.28 -13.78
CA ILE A 164 -3.70 -42.39 -14.92
C ILE A 164 -2.94 -41.17 -14.39
N THR A 165 -1.67 -41.05 -14.73
CA THR A 165 -0.84 -39.96 -14.20
C THR A 165 -1.05 -38.69 -15.01
N VAL A 166 -1.98 -37.84 -14.57
CA VAL A 166 -2.06 -36.44 -15.05
C VAL A 166 -1.00 -35.63 -14.30
N LYS A 167 -0.15 -34.91 -15.03
CA LYS A 167 0.90 -34.06 -14.45
C LYS A 167 0.50 -32.59 -14.54
N PRO A 168 0.72 -31.79 -13.47
CA PRO A 168 0.59 -30.34 -13.55
C PRO A 168 1.53 -29.78 -14.63
N THR A 169 1.09 -28.71 -15.31
CA THR A 169 1.93 -28.05 -16.33
C THR A 169 3.15 -27.37 -15.70
N GLN A 170 4.15 -27.06 -16.53
CA GLN A 170 5.30 -26.28 -16.06
C GLN A 170 4.87 -24.92 -15.53
N TYR A 171 3.94 -24.25 -16.23
CA TYR A 171 3.35 -22.98 -15.80
C TYR A 171 2.69 -23.07 -14.41
N GLN A 172 1.89 -24.12 -14.14
CA GLN A 172 1.26 -24.31 -12.83
C GLN A 172 2.30 -24.50 -11.72
N ARG A 173 3.39 -25.24 -11.99
CA ARG A 173 4.49 -25.42 -11.03
C ARG A 173 5.27 -24.14 -10.77
N ASP A 174 5.56 -23.37 -11.82
CA ASP A 174 6.28 -22.11 -11.70
C ASP A 174 5.44 -21.06 -10.95
N ARG A 175 4.14 -20.96 -11.27
CA ARG A 175 3.18 -20.10 -10.54
C ARG A 175 3.08 -20.47 -9.07
N MET A 176 3.06 -21.77 -8.74
CA MET A 176 3.04 -22.24 -7.35
C MET A 176 4.33 -21.86 -6.61
N SER A 177 5.49 -21.99 -7.26
CA SER A 177 6.77 -21.55 -6.67
C SER A 177 6.82 -20.04 -6.45
N ALA A 178 6.39 -19.26 -7.44
CA ALA A 178 6.34 -17.80 -7.35
C ALA A 178 5.39 -17.32 -6.25
N ALA A 179 4.20 -17.92 -6.14
CA ALA A 179 3.25 -17.63 -5.07
C ALA A 179 3.83 -17.97 -3.69
N ARG A 180 4.52 -19.10 -3.56
CA ARG A 180 5.20 -19.50 -2.31
C ARG A 180 6.29 -18.50 -1.92
N GLU A 181 7.13 -18.07 -2.86
CA GLU A 181 8.19 -17.08 -2.62
C GLU A 181 7.61 -15.72 -2.24
N SER A 182 6.57 -15.27 -2.94
CA SER A 182 5.89 -14.01 -2.64
C SER A 182 5.25 -14.01 -1.25
N VAL A 183 4.50 -15.06 -0.90
CA VAL A 183 3.91 -15.19 0.45
C VAL A 183 5.00 -15.31 1.51
N GLY A 184 6.08 -16.05 1.26
CA GLY A 184 7.22 -16.15 2.16
C GLY A 184 7.90 -14.79 2.42
N ALA A 185 8.09 -13.98 1.38
CA ALA A 185 8.63 -12.62 1.51
C ALA A 185 7.70 -11.69 2.30
N LYS A 186 6.39 -11.76 2.06
CA LYS A 186 5.39 -10.98 2.83
C LYS A 186 5.38 -11.36 4.31
N ILE A 187 5.52 -12.65 4.63
CA ILE A 187 5.65 -13.14 6.02
C ILE A 187 6.94 -12.58 6.65
N ALA A 188 8.07 -12.64 5.95
CA ALA A 188 9.34 -12.11 6.43
C ALA A 188 9.25 -10.61 6.76
N GLN A 189 8.71 -9.81 5.84
CA GLN A 189 8.54 -8.37 6.01
C GLN A 189 7.62 -8.02 7.19
N ALA A 190 6.54 -8.78 7.37
CA ALA A 190 5.61 -8.56 8.49
C ALA A 190 6.28 -8.86 9.84
N ILE A 191 7.09 -9.93 9.91
CA ILE A 191 7.84 -10.31 11.11
C ILE A 191 8.94 -9.29 11.43
N GLU A 192 9.69 -8.84 10.42
CA GLU A 192 10.73 -7.82 10.56
C GLU A 192 10.14 -6.52 11.11
N LYS A 193 9.08 -6.01 10.48
CA LYS A 193 8.39 -4.80 10.93
C LYS A 193 7.85 -4.92 12.35
N LYS A 194 7.29 -6.08 12.72
CA LYS A 194 6.84 -6.33 14.10
C LYS A 194 8.03 -6.33 15.07
N SER A 195 9.16 -6.94 14.69
CA SER A 195 10.35 -7.01 15.55
C SER A 195 11.00 -5.66 15.85
N GLU A 196 10.96 -4.73 14.89
CA GLU A 196 11.51 -3.36 15.05
C GLU A 196 10.72 -2.49 16.04
N CYS A 197 9.44 -2.80 16.26
CA CYS A 197 8.59 -1.99 17.13
C CYS A 197 9.00 -2.02 18.61
N ALA A 198 9.76 -3.04 19.03
CA ALA A 198 10.14 -3.28 20.43
C ALA A 198 10.92 -2.12 21.10
N GLU A 199 11.69 -1.35 20.33
CA GLU A 199 12.50 -0.24 20.86
C GLU A 199 11.71 1.06 21.03
N SER A 200 10.57 1.19 20.35
CA SER A 200 9.75 2.41 20.31
C SER A 200 8.65 2.47 21.38
N ILE A 201 8.54 1.44 22.21
CA ILE A 201 7.47 1.31 23.20
C ILE A 201 7.70 2.29 24.36
N ALA A 202 6.67 3.07 24.70
CA ALA A 202 6.78 4.14 25.69
C ALA A 202 6.19 3.78 27.08
N THR A 203 5.25 2.83 27.16
CA THR A 203 4.54 2.50 28.41
C THR A 203 4.65 1.03 28.80
N GLU A 204 4.46 0.73 30.09
CA GLU A 204 4.47 -0.64 30.60
C GLU A 204 3.31 -1.48 30.04
N SER A 205 2.13 -0.87 29.89
CA SER A 205 0.93 -1.52 29.32
C SER A 205 1.15 -1.90 27.86
N ASP A 206 1.77 -1.01 27.07
CA ASP A 206 2.08 -1.28 25.67
C ASP A 206 3.15 -2.37 25.55
N CYS A 207 4.14 -2.40 26.45
CA CYS A 207 5.14 -3.48 26.53
C CYS A 207 4.47 -4.83 26.82
N ALA A 208 3.52 -4.89 27.76
CA ALA A 208 2.78 -6.11 28.06
C ALA A 208 1.94 -6.59 26.88
N THR A 209 1.23 -5.67 26.22
CA THR A 209 0.41 -5.94 25.03
C THR A 209 1.27 -6.46 23.88
N TYR A 210 2.38 -5.78 23.59
CA TYR A 210 3.34 -6.18 22.56
C TYR A 210 3.94 -7.57 22.83
N LYS A 211 4.33 -7.86 24.08
CA LYS A 211 4.85 -9.20 24.44
C LYS A 211 3.80 -10.29 24.24
N ALA A 212 2.53 -10.02 24.54
CA ALA A 212 1.44 -10.97 24.31
C ALA A 212 1.22 -11.21 22.81
N GLU A 213 1.21 -10.16 21.99
CA GLU A 213 1.11 -10.26 20.53
C GLU A 213 2.27 -11.08 19.94
N ILE A 214 3.52 -10.77 20.32
CA ILE A 214 4.70 -11.49 19.82
C ILE A 214 4.67 -12.97 20.26
N ALA A 215 4.24 -13.26 21.49
CA ALA A 215 4.08 -14.63 21.96
C ALA A 215 3.04 -15.41 21.14
N GLN A 216 1.92 -14.77 20.79
CA GLN A 216 0.89 -15.36 19.91
C GLN A 216 1.45 -15.62 18.51
N ILE A 217 2.20 -14.68 17.93
CA ILE A 217 2.84 -14.85 16.61
C ILE A 217 3.86 -16.01 16.64
N ILE A 218 4.71 -16.08 17.68
CA ILE A 218 5.65 -17.20 17.86
C ILE A 218 4.90 -18.53 17.93
N GLN A 219 3.76 -18.59 18.64
CA GLN A 219 2.94 -19.80 18.72
C GLN A 219 2.42 -20.21 17.34
N GLN A 220 1.89 -19.27 16.55
CA GLN A 220 1.39 -19.53 15.19
C GLN A 220 2.51 -19.99 14.23
N ILE A 221 3.69 -19.37 14.30
CA ILE A 221 4.86 -19.79 13.49
C ILE A 221 5.34 -21.19 13.90
N THR A 222 5.35 -21.50 15.20
CA THR A 222 5.78 -22.80 15.71
C THR A 222 4.83 -23.93 15.27
N GLN A 223 3.53 -23.62 15.12
CA GLN A 223 2.54 -24.55 14.55
C GLN A 223 2.75 -24.78 13.04
N THR A 224 3.62 -24.00 12.40
CA THR A 224 3.89 -24.04 10.96
C THR A 224 5.35 -24.47 10.68
N PRO A 225 5.68 -25.78 10.77
CA PRO A 225 7.06 -26.28 10.72
C PRO A 225 7.80 -26.03 9.39
N SER A 226 7.09 -25.59 8.36
CA SER A 226 7.65 -25.25 7.05
C SER A 226 8.31 -23.87 6.98
N LEU A 227 8.19 -23.03 8.01
CA LEU A 227 8.78 -21.70 8.04
C LEU A 227 10.25 -21.72 8.52
N PRO A 228 11.07 -20.76 8.08
CA PRO A 228 12.44 -20.64 8.55
C PRO A 228 12.54 -20.44 10.07
N PRO A 229 13.45 -21.16 10.77
CA PRO A 229 13.56 -21.07 12.22
C PRO A 229 14.01 -19.69 12.72
N HIS A 230 14.77 -18.95 11.90
CA HIS A 230 15.28 -17.62 12.25
C HIS A 230 14.17 -16.57 12.50
N PHE A 231 12.95 -16.81 12.02
CA PHE A 231 11.79 -15.96 12.35
C PHE A 231 11.44 -16.02 13.84
N ASN A 232 11.50 -17.21 14.45
CA ASN A 232 11.31 -17.35 15.88
C ASN A 232 12.45 -16.68 16.65
N ASP A 233 13.69 -16.75 16.14
CA ASP A 233 14.83 -16.10 16.77
C ASP A 233 14.70 -14.56 16.74
N MET A 234 14.26 -13.98 15.61
CA MET A 234 13.96 -12.55 15.50
C MET A 234 12.89 -12.10 16.50
N LEU A 235 11.78 -12.82 16.58
CA LEU A 235 10.68 -12.48 17.49
C LEU A 235 11.08 -12.66 18.97
N ARG A 236 11.86 -13.70 19.29
CA ARG A 236 12.41 -13.88 20.64
C ARG A 236 13.39 -12.77 21.02
N ASN A 237 14.24 -12.34 20.08
CA ASN A 237 15.09 -11.18 20.30
C ASN A 237 14.24 -9.92 20.55
N ALA A 238 13.18 -9.71 19.76
CA ALA A 238 12.25 -8.60 19.98
C ALA A 238 11.57 -8.64 21.37
N MET A 239 11.25 -9.84 21.89
CA MET A 239 10.78 -9.99 23.28
C MET A 239 11.84 -9.60 24.31
N GLN A 240 13.10 -9.98 24.10
CA GLN A 240 14.21 -9.58 24.99
C GLN A 240 14.46 -8.07 24.94
N VAL A 241 14.36 -7.46 23.76
CA VAL A 241 14.45 -6.00 23.60
C VAL A 241 13.31 -5.32 24.35
N ALA A 242 12.06 -5.79 24.20
CA ALA A 242 10.92 -5.27 24.93
C ALA A 242 11.08 -5.41 26.46
N GLU A 243 11.69 -6.50 26.95
CA GLU A 243 12.02 -6.64 28.37
C GLU A 243 13.03 -5.60 28.86
N ARG A 244 14.07 -5.32 28.07
CA ARG A 244 15.02 -4.25 28.38
C ARG A 244 14.36 -2.87 28.35
N THR A 245 13.45 -2.62 27.39
CA THR A 245 12.68 -1.38 27.31
C THR A 245 11.77 -1.22 28.53
N LEU A 246 11.10 -2.29 28.97
CA LEU A 246 10.28 -2.29 30.18
C LEU A 246 11.10 -1.92 31.42
N LEU A 247 12.28 -2.52 31.59
CA LEU A 247 13.18 -2.17 32.70
C LEU A 247 13.57 -0.69 32.68
N LYS A 248 13.91 -0.14 31.50
CA LYS A 248 14.22 1.28 31.34
C LYS A 248 13.03 2.20 31.67
N ILE A 249 11.81 1.81 31.27
CA ILE A 249 10.59 2.57 31.58
C ILE A 249 10.35 2.59 33.09
N GLN A 250 10.44 1.42 33.74
CA GLN A 250 10.28 1.28 35.20
C GLN A 250 11.33 2.07 35.98
N GLU A 251 12.57 2.05 35.51
CA GLU A 251 13.66 2.82 36.11
C GLU A 251 13.44 4.33 35.99
N ARG A 252 13.02 4.82 34.81
CA ARG A 252 12.65 6.24 34.62
C ARG A 252 11.47 6.66 35.51
N ALA A 253 10.45 5.80 35.65
CA ALA A 253 9.31 6.06 36.52
C ALA A 253 9.74 6.20 37.99
N LYS A 254 10.58 5.27 38.49
CA LYS A 254 11.15 5.35 39.84
C LYS A 254 11.97 6.62 40.07
N VAL A 255 12.84 6.98 39.12
CA VAL A 255 13.61 8.23 39.19
C VAL A 255 12.68 9.45 39.25
N GLY A 256 11.62 9.48 38.44
CA GLY A 256 10.61 10.54 38.47
C GLY A 256 9.89 10.66 39.82
N GLU A 257 9.55 9.53 40.45
CA GLU A 257 8.95 9.52 41.79
C GLU A 257 9.89 10.07 42.86
N TYR A 258 11.17 9.67 42.85
CA TYR A 258 12.16 10.21 43.79
C TYR A 258 12.35 11.72 43.64
N LEU A 259 12.38 12.24 42.41
CA LEU A 259 12.48 13.68 42.16
C LEU A 259 11.26 14.45 42.67
N LEU A 260 10.05 13.92 42.47
CA LEU A 260 8.83 14.53 43.01
C LEU A 260 8.83 14.55 44.55
N GLN A 261 9.33 13.49 45.19
CA GLN A 261 9.47 13.45 46.65
C GLN A 261 10.48 14.48 47.16
N ILE A 262 11.65 14.59 46.52
CA ILE A 262 12.68 15.60 46.85
C ILE A 262 12.12 17.02 46.71
N GLN A 263 11.42 17.33 45.62
CA GLN A 263 10.80 18.64 45.41
C GLN A 263 9.71 18.96 46.44
N ARG A 264 8.92 17.95 46.82
CA ARG A 264 7.89 18.10 47.87
C ARG A 264 8.52 18.41 49.23
N LEU A 265 9.59 17.71 49.60
CA LEU A 265 10.33 17.96 50.84
C LEU A 265 10.87 19.39 50.90
N LYS A 266 11.44 19.91 49.81
CA LYS A 266 11.88 21.31 49.73
C LYS A 266 10.73 22.31 49.93
N ARG A 267 9.58 22.09 49.26
CA ARG A 267 8.41 23.01 49.34
C ARG A 267 7.76 23.06 50.72
N ASN A 268 7.98 22.05 51.57
CA ASN A 268 7.42 22.01 52.92
C ASN A 268 8.15 22.96 53.90
N LEU A 269 9.30 23.53 53.51
CA LEU A 269 9.98 24.56 54.29
C LEU A 269 9.44 25.95 53.94
N ASN A 270 9.12 26.72 54.97
CA ASN A 270 8.66 28.12 54.90
C ASN A 270 9.52 29.05 55.78
N ASP A 271 9.18 30.34 55.80
CA ASP A 271 9.90 31.36 56.59
C ASP A 271 9.90 31.11 58.10
N ASP A 272 8.98 30.29 58.62
CA ASP A 272 8.90 29.92 60.05
C ASP A 272 9.63 28.59 60.37
N SER A 273 10.32 28.00 59.39
CA SER A 273 11.03 26.73 59.57
C SER A 273 12.11 26.84 60.64
N THR A 274 12.22 25.78 61.44
CA THR A 274 13.21 25.69 62.52
C THR A 274 14.55 25.13 62.02
N GLN A 275 15.64 25.36 62.75
CA GLN A 275 16.94 24.73 62.48
C GLN A 275 16.84 23.20 62.32
N LEU A 276 16.06 22.54 63.19
CA LEU A 276 15.83 21.10 63.11
C LEU A 276 15.04 20.69 61.86
N SER A 277 14.15 21.56 61.35
CA SER A 277 13.39 21.31 60.12
C SER A 277 14.30 21.29 58.89
N TYR A 278 15.27 22.21 58.81
CA TYR A 278 16.29 22.21 57.76
C TYR A 278 17.19 20.96 57.85
N ILE A 279 17.65 20.59 59.05
CA ILE A 279 18.50 19.39 59.26
C ILE A 279 17.76 18.10 58.86
N ARG A 280 16.50 17.94 59.26
CA ARG A 280 15.68 16.77 58.92
C ARG A 280 15.42 16.67 57.43
N THR A 281 14.98 17.77 56.81
CA THR A 281 14.69 17.83 55.38
C THR A 281 15.94 17.53 54.55
N ARG A 282 17.10 18.07 54.95
CA ARG A 282 18.39 17.76 54.33
C ARG A 282 18.72 16.28 54.40
N THR A 283 18.60 15.67 55.59
CA THR A 283 18.87 14.24 55.80
C THR A 283 17.96 13.36 54.94
N GLU A 284 16.66 13.67 54.88
CA GLU A 284 15.69 12.93 54.07
C GLU A 284 15.98 13.04 52.57
N ILE A 285 16.34 14.24 52.08
CA ILE A 285 16.74 14.43 50.69
C ILE A 285 18.06 13.71 50.38
N THR A 286 19.04 13.72 51.29
CA THR A 286 20.29 12.95 51.11
C THR A 286 20.03 11.44 51.02
N ASN A 287 19.13 10.89 51.83
CA ASN A 287 18.78 9.46 51.76
C ASN A 287 18.05 9.11 50.46
N LEU A 288 17.17 9.98 49.96
CA LEU A 288 16.52 9.79 48.67
C LEU A 288 17.52 9.92 47.51
N ALA A 289 18.47 10.84 47.62
CA ALA A 289 19.52 11.06 46.62
C ALA A 289 20.47 9.85 46.46
N GLN A 290 20.73 9.08 47.54
CA GLN A 290 21.54 7.85 47.47
C GLN A 290 20.92 6.74 46.61
N ASN A 291 19.61 6.82 46.31
CA ASN A 291 18.92 5.88 45.43
C ASN A 291 18.89 6.35 43.96
N LEU A 292 19.52 7.48 43.64
CA LEU A 292 19.70 8.01 42.29
C LEU A 292 21.16 7.75 41.88
N ASP A 293 21.39 7.24 40.67
CA ASP A 293 22.76 7.05 40.17
C ASP A 293 23.48 8.38 39.97
N ASP A 294 24.74 8.46 40.43
CA ASP A 294 25.60 9.65 40.44
C ASP A 294 25.84 10.28 39.05
N GLY A 295 25.57 9.54 37.97
CA GLY A 295 25.76 9.97 36.58
C GLY A 295 24.53 10.58 35.91
N THR A 296 23.42 10.77 36.62
CA THR A 296 22.18 11.32 36.04
C THR A 296 22.22 12.85 35.93
N GLU A 297 21.56 13.41 34.90
CA GLU A 297 21.42 14.87 34.68
C GLU A 297 20.84 15.60 35.91
N TYR A 298 20.11 14.88 36.75
CA TYR A 298 19.43 15.36 37.94
C TYR A 298 20.32 15.43 39.19
N ALA A 299 21.53 14.86 39.18
CA ALA A 299 22.47 14.95 40.29
C ALA A 299 22.81 16.42 40.62
N SER A 300 22.99 17.24 39.58
CA SER A 300 23.21 18.68 39.70
C SER A 300 22.04 19.43 40.36
N GLN A 301 20.80 19.02 40.06
CA GLN A 301 19.60 19.64 40.62
C GLN A 301 19.44 19.30 42.11
N VAL A 302 19.72 18.04 42.49
CA VAL A 302 19.67 17.61 43.88
C VAL A 302 20.78 18.28 44.71
N GLU A 303 21.98 18.43 44.15
CA GLU A 303 23.09 19.14 44.79
C GLU A 303 22.76 20.61 45.06
N GLN A 304 22.17 21.31 44.08
CA GLN A 304 21.71 22.68 44.26
C GLN A 304 20.66 22.80 45.39
N ILE A 305 19.73 21.84 45.48
CA ILE A 305 18.73 21.83 46.55
C ILE A 305 19.39 21.66 47.93
N LEU A 306 20.39 20.80 48.05
CA LEU A 306 21.12 20.62 49.32
C LEU A 306 21.92 21.88 49.70
N GLN A 307 22.51 22.57 48.72
CA GLN A 307 23.18 23.85 48.95
C GLN A 307 22.23 24.95 49.43
N ASP A 308 21.03 25.06 48.83
CA ASP A 308 20.02 26.02 49.26
C ASP A 308 19.58 25.78 50.72
N LEU A 309 19.45 24.51 51.13
CA LEU A 309 19.12 24.13 52.52
C LEU A 309 20.23 24.50 53.50
N ASP A 310 21.49 24.26 53.12
CA ASP A 310 22.65 24.62 53.92
C ASP A 310 22.79 26.13 54.08
N GLN A 311 22.40 26.92 53.07
CA GLN A 311 22.37 28.38 53.17
C GLN A 311 21.27 28.88 54.13
N GLY A 312 20.03 28.38 53.98
CA GLY A 312 18.93 28.78 54.86
C GLY A 312 19.18 28.44 56.34
N TYR A 313 19.91 27.35 56.60
CA TYR A 313 20.37 27.02 57.95
C TYR A 313 21.42 28.00 58.50
N LYS A 314 22.39 28.43 57.68
CA LYS A 314 23.42 29.40 58.07
C LYS A 314 22.84 30.77 58.38
N ASP A 315 21.88 31.23 57.58
CA ASP A 315 21.22 32.53 57.75
C ASP A 315 20.52 32.64 59.12
N LEU A 316 19.87 31.55 59.57
CA LEU A 316 19.32 31.46 60.92
C LEU A 316 20.41 31.67 61.98
N THR A 317 21.51 30.93 61.90
CA THR A 317 22.60 31.03 62.89
C THR A 317 23.23 32.43 62.94
N GLN A 318 23.38 33.09 61.79
CA GLN A 318 23.92 34.46 61.71
C GLN A 318 23.01 35.51 62.35
N GLN A 319 21.70 35.25 62.43
CA GLN A 319 20.75 36.17 63.06
C GLN A 319 20.98 36.36 64.57
N ILE A 320 21.46 35.34 65.27
CA ILE A 320 21.80 35.43 66.71
C ILE A 320 22.97 36.39 66.92
N GLU A 321 23.98 36.36 66.04
CA GLU A 321 25.16 37.23 66.11
C GLU A 321 24.76 38.71 65.99
N ILE A 322 23.82 39.01 65.08
CA ILE A 322 23.29 40.36 64.89
C ILE A 322 22.57 40.88 66.16
N TRP A 323 21.86 40.01 66.89
CA TRP A 323 21.19 40.41 68.13
C TRP A 323 22.17 40.63 69.29
N GLU A 324 23.19 39.79 69.40
CA GLU A 324 24.25 39.94 70.41
C GLU A 324 24.97 41.28 70.24
N GLU A 325 25.35 41.63 69.01
CA GLU A 325 26.00 42.92 68.70
C GLU A 325 25.11 44.11 69.10
N ARG A 326 23.82 44.07 68.78
CA ARG A 326 22.87 45.16 69.12
C ARG A 326 22.69 45.37 70.62
N SER A 327 22.72 44.30 71.44
CA SER A 327 22.49 44.40 72.88
C SER A 327 23.54 45.21 73.64
N SER A 328 24.78 45.22 73.14
CA SER A 328 25.92 45.93 73.75
C SER A 328 25.82 47.46 73.66
N SER A 329 24.90 47.97 72.84
CA SER A 329 24.80 49.40 72.49
C SER A 329 23.61 50.13 73.13
N VAL A 330 22.89 49.49 74.04
CA VAL A 330 21.60 49.98 74.56
C VAL A 330 21.77 50.88 75.79
N THR A 331 21.17 52.08 75.77
CA THR A 331 21.35 53.10 76.84
C THR A 331 20.05 53.61 77.46
N SER A 332 18.89 53.16 76.97
CA SER A 332 17.59 53.64 77.43
C SER A 332 16.60 52.51 77.66
N HIS A 333 15.73 52.70 78.66
CA HIS A 333 14.67 51.75 79.02
C HIS A 333 13.83 51.27 77.82
N LYS A 334 13.55 52.16 76.85
CA LYS A 334 12.72 51.85 75.66
C LYS A 334 13.44 50.99 74.61
N GLN A 335 14.74 51.18 74.42
CA GLN A 335 15.53 50.37 73.49
C GLN A 335 15.76 48.95 74.03
N ILE A 336 15.92 48.81 75.36
CA ILE A 336 16.05 47.52 76.05
C ILE A 336 14.79 46.66 75.80
N ILE A 337 13.59 47.26 75.89
CA ILE A 337 12.32 46.55 75.69
C ILE A 337 12.11 46.10 74.23
N LYS A 338 12.42 46.94 73.24
CA LYS A 338 12.18 46.63 71.81
C LYS A 338 13.03 45.44 71.32
N LEU A 339 14.28 45.35 71.78
CA LEU A 339 15.17 44.25 71.40
C LEU A 339 14.73 42.92 72.03
N LEU A 340 14.22 42.96 73.28
CA LEU A 340 13.64 41.79 73.94
C LEU A 340 12.38 41.27 73.21
N GLU A 341 11.55 42.13 72.63
CA GLU A 341 10.37 41.72 71.85
C GLU A 341 10.77 40.98 70.56
N GLU A 342 11.73 41.52 69.80
CA GLU A 342 12.22 40.95 68.54
C GLU A 342 12.78 39.53 68.73
N ILE A 343 13.63 39.36 69.75
CA ILE A 343 14.20 38.06 70.13
C ILE A 343 13.09 37.07 70.51
N ASN A 344 12.09 37.50 71.29
CA ASN A 344 11.01 36.62 71.73
C ASN A 344 10.08 36.18 70.59
N THR A 345 9.83 37.04 69.59
CA THR A 345 9.00 36.67 68.42
C THR A 345 9.63 35.55 67.59
N GLN A 346 10.96 35.51 67.46
CA GLN A 346 11.62 34.56 66.58
C GLN A 346 12.31 33.39 67.30
N ARG A 347 12.35 33.41 68.64
CA ARG A 347 12.97 32.37 69.51
C ARG A 347 12.56 30.94 69.15
N ARG A 348 11.33 30.71 68.70
CA ARG A 348 10.81 29.37 68.38
C ARG A 348 11.51 28.70 67.20
N ARG A 349 12.17 29.46 66.32
CA ARG A 349 12.90 28.96 65.15
C ARG A 349 14.26 28.34 65.52
N PHE A 350 14.79 28.69 66.69
CA PHE A 350 16.10 28.25 67.19
C PHE A 350 15.95 27.02 68.09
N THR A 351 16.07 25.85 67.48
CA THR A 351 15.83 24.57 68.16
C THR A 351 17.09 23.92 68.70
N GLU A 352 18.27 24.34 68.23
CA GLU A 352 19.54 23.82 68.74
C GLU A 352 19.87 24.38 70.12
N ASP A 353 20.49 23.55 70.97
CA ASP A 353 20.77 23.91 72.36
C ASP A 353 21.80 25.03 72.48
N GLU A 354 22.80 25.07 71.59
CA GLU A 354 23.78 26.16 71.52
C GLU A 354 23.11 27.51 71.22
N SER A 355 22.21 27.53 70.23
CA SER A 355 21.43 28.71 69.85
C SER A 355 20.49 29.18 70.97
N LYS A 356 19.81 28.25 71.66
CA LYS A 356 18.94 28.57 72.81
C LYS A 356 19.71 29.17 73.99
N ASN A 357 20.90 28.66 74.26
CA ASN A 357 21.75 29.15 75.36
C ASN A 357 22.24 30.58 75.08
N ARG A 358 22.68 30.86 73.85
CA ARG A 358 23.08 32.20 73.41
C ARG A 358 21.95 33.22 73.58
N ILE A 359 20.73 32.88 73.13
CA ILE A 359 19.54 33.73 73.27
C ILE A 359 19.19 33.99 74.74
N THR A 360 19.31 32.99 75.62
CA THR A 360 18.93 33.13 77.04
C THR A 360 19.89 34.08 77.77
N ASN A 361 21.21 33.95 77.55
CA ASN A 361 22.21 34.86 78.12
C ASN A 361 21.98 36.33 77.71
N LEU A 362 21.55 36.54 76.47
CA LEU A 362 21.25 37.86 75.93
C LEU A 362 20.06 38.54 76.65
N GLN A 363 19.04 37.76 77.03
CA GLN A 363 17.86 38.26 77.72
C GLN A 363 18.17 38.66 79.17
N ASP A 364 19.00 37.90 79.88
CA ASP A 364 19.36 38.15 81.28
C ASP A 364 20.17 39.45 81.44
N HIS A 365 21.10 39.72 80.50
CA HIS A 365 21.90 40.95 80.50
C HIS A 365 21.03 42.22 80.42
N LEU A 366 20.02 42.21 79.56
CA LEU A 366 19.11 43.33 79.34
C LEU A 366 18.19 43.61 80.56
N GLY A 367 17.94 42.62 81.42
CA GLY A 367 17.11 42.77 82.61
C GLY A 367 17.77 43.51 83.78
N GLN A 368 19.10 43.40 83.94
CA GLN A 368 19.83 43.96 85.09
C GLN A 368 19.99 45.49 85.02
N GLU A 369 20.16 46.05 83.83
CA GLU A 369 20.27 47.50 83.58
C GLU A 369 18.99 48.27 83.99
N LEU A 370 17.84 47.59 84.01
CA LEU A 370 16.53 48.19 84.24
C LEU A 370 16.26 48.50 85.72
N GLN A 371 16.97 47.86 86.66
CA GLN A 371 16.75 47.97 88.12
C GLN A 371 17.53 49.10 88.82
N GLY A 372 18.55 49.70 88.18
CA GLY A 372 19.45 50.68 88.81
C GLY A 372 18.88 52.10 89.04
N ILE A 373 17.71 52.42 88.48
CA ILE A 373 17.25 53.81 88.30
C ILE A 373 16.26 54.31 89.39
N GLN A 374 15.75 53.47 90.31
CA GLN A 374 14.50 53.76 91.05
C GLN A 374 14.56 54.18 92.56
N ASN A 375 15.71 54.29 93.26
CA ASN A 375 15.71 54.37 94.75
C ASN A 375 16.35 55.63 95.37
N LYS A 376 15.73 56.83 95.38
CA LYS A 376 16.40 58.01 96.00
C LYS A 376 15.65 59.14 96.73
N ASP A 377 14.33 59.15 97.01
CA ASP A 377 13.78 60.44 97.49
C ASP A 377 12.47 60.41 98.33
N ASP A 378 12.56 60.43 99.67
CA ASP A 378 11.39 60.26 100.56
C ASP A 378 11.20 61.28 101.71
N ALA A 379 12.07 62.29 101.87
CA ALA A 379 11.91 63.32 102.93
C ALA A 379 11.19 64.60 102.45
N GLU A 380 11.04 64.80 101.14
CA GLU A 380 10.35 65.96 100.55
C GLU A 380 8.81 65.77 100.48
N LYS A 381 8.34 64.59 100.92
CA LYS A 381 6.99 64.02 100.69
C LYS A 381 5.80 64.84 101.16
N LEU A 382 5.95 65.82 102.05
CA LEU A 382 4.80 66.48 102.69
C LEU A 382 4.56 67.93 102.23
N VAL A 383 5.59 68.65 101.76
CA VAL A 383 5.43 69.88 100.95
C VAL A 383 5.31 69.52 99.47
N ARG A 384 6.01 68.45 99.04
CA ARG A 384 5.67 67.75 97.79
C ARG A 384 4.30 67.13 97.81
N ALA A 385 3.57 66.91 98.90
CA ALA A 385 2.22 66.34 98.80
C ALA A 385 1.25 67.29 98.10
N GLU A 386 1.34 68.60 98.38
CA GLU A 386 0.46 69.60 97.73
C GLU A 386 1.02 70.18 96.44
N LEU A 387 2.35 70.28 96.31
CA LEU A 387 2.94 70.37 94.98
C LEU A 387 2.65 69.11 94.15
N ALA A 388 2.51 67.92 94.75
CA ALA A 388 2.15 66.67 94.08
C ALA A 388 0.68 66.62 93.72
N ASN A 389 -0.22 67.24 94.48
CA ASN A 389 -1.63 67.38 94.11
C ASN A 389 -1.76 68.33 92.90
N ILE A 390 -1.05 69.46 92.91
CA ILE A 390 -1.00 70.38 91.77
C ILE A 390 -0.27 69.73 90.58
N GLN A 391 0.80 68.98 90.82
CA GLN A 391 1.47 68.14 89.83
C GLN A 391 0.58 66.98 89.38
N GLN A 392 -0.33 66.45 90.21
CA GLN A 392 -1.29 65.40 89.86
C GLN A 392 -2.39 65.98 88.97
N LYS A 393 -2.81 67.23 89.18
CA LYS A 393 -3.65 67.97 88.23
C LYS A 393 -2.92 68.18 86.90
N LEU A 394 -1.67 68.62 86.92
CA LEU A 394 -0.83 68.74 85.71
C LEU A 394 -0.62 67.39 85.01
N GLN A 395 -0.39 66.33 85.79
CA GLN A 395 -0.20 64.97 85.30
C GLN A 395 -1.51 64.41 84.75
N ARG A 396 -2.66 64.71 85.36
CA ARG A 396 -3.98 64.36 84.83
C ARG A 396 -4.25 65.07 83.51
N ILE A 397 -3.87 66.35 83.37
CA ILE A 397 -3.92 67.04 82.07
C ILE A 397 -3.04 66.27 81.07
N ARG A 398 -1.79 65.90 81.43
CA ARG A 398 -0.88 65.13 80.55
C ARG A 398 -1.42 63.75 80.16
N ASP A 399 -1.94 62.99 81.11
CA ASP A 399 -2.40 61.60 80.95
C ASP A 399 -3.75 61.51 80.23
N LEU A 400 -4.61 62.53 80.35
CA LEU A 400 -5.88 62.56 79.63
C LEU A 400 -5.60 62.55 78.12
N PRO A 401 -6.12 61.55 77.37
CA PRO A 401 -5.92 61.48 75.93
C PRO A 401 -6.61 62.66 75.23
N GLU A 402 -6.19 62.96 74.01
CA GLU A 402 -6.72 64.07 73.20
C GLU A 402 -8.25 63.99 73.01
N THR A 403 -8.83 62.79 73.07
CA THR A 403 -10.27 62.55 72.99
C THR A 403 -11.06 63.10 74.19
N LYS A 404 -10.40 63.38 75.31
CA LYS A 404 -10.95 64.00 76.52
C LYS A 404 -10.45 65.44 76.73
N LEU A 405 -10.18 66.17 75.63
CA LEU A 405 -9.67 67.53 75.68
C LEU A 405 -10.52 68.49 76.52
N ALA A 406 -11.85 68.33 76.50
CA ALA A 406 -12.76 69.12 77.33
C ALA A 406 -12.48 68.94 78.83
N GLU A 407 -12.23 67.70 79.27
CA GLU A 407 -11.89 67.36 80.65
C GLU A 407 -10.50 67.91 81.01
N ALA A 408 -9.52 67.76 80.11
CA ALA A 408 -8.17 68.31 80.30
C ALA A 408 -8.17 69.84 80.40
N PHE A 409 -8.97 70.52 79.58
CA PHE A 409 -9.11 71.98 79.59
C PHE A 409 -9.78 72.49 80.88
N SER A 410 -10.78 71.77 81.39
CA SER A 410 -11.39 72.07 82.70
C SER A 410 -10.38 71.92 83.86
N VAL A 411 -9.59 70.84 83.87
CA VAL A 411 -8.56 70.62 84.91
C VAL A 411 -7.45 71.67 84.81
N TYR A 412 -7.13 72.16 83.61
CA TYR A 412 -6.23 73.30 83.41
C TYR A 412 -6.77 74.59 84.05
N GLN A 413 -8.06 74.90 83.88
CA GLN A 413 -8.68 76.06 84.53
C GLN A 413 -8.64 75.95 86.07
N GLU A 414 -8.77 74.74 86.62
CA GLU A 414 -8.59 74.53 88.06
C GLU A 414 -7.12 74.72 88.50
N LEU A 415 -6.16 74.27 87.70
CA LEU A 415 -4.73 74.39 87.97
C LEU A 415 -4.28 75.87 87.95
N SER A 416 -4.79 76.67 87.01
CA SER A 416 -4.48 78.11 86.94
C SER A 416 -4.97 78.89 88.17
N SER A 417 -6.02 78.40 88.85
CA SER A 417 -6.62 79.02 90.05
C SER A 417 -6.04 78.57 91.41
N SER A 418 -5.10 77.61 91.45
CA SER A 418 -4.57 77.03 92.70
C SER A 418 -3.53 77.91 93.43
N ASN A 419 -3.50 77.85 94.78
CA ASN A 419 -2.61 78.60 95.71
C ASN A 419 -2.03 77.68 96.81
N LEU A 420 -0.83 77.98 97.35
CA LEU A 420 -0.18 77.19 98.43
C LEU A 420 -0.34 77.86 99.82
N PRO A 421 -0.41 77.07 100.92
CA PRO A 421 -0.44 77.59 102.29
C PRO A 421 0.93 78.12 102.76
N ALA A 422 0.95 79.10 103.68
CA ALA A 422 2.16 79.79 104.12
C ALA A 422 3.09 78.88 104.97
N ILE A 423 4.38 78.83 104.61
CA ILE A 423 5.43 78.10 105.33
C ILE A 423 6.42 79.09 105.95
N THR A 424 6.85 78.84 107.19
CA THR A 424 7.70 79.72 108.01
C THR A 424 9.20 79.71 107.63
N GLN A 425 9.61 78.95 106.60
CA GLN A 425 10.97 78.97 106.04
C GLN A 425 11.01 79.83 104.77
N PRO A 426 11.70 81.00 104.78
CA PRO A 426 11.61 81.98 103.68
C PRO A 426 12.25 81.53 102.36
N GLU A 427 13.28 80.67 102.39
CA GLU A 427 13.93 80.14 101.17
C GLU A 427 13.08 79.04 100.50
N LEU A 428 12.53 78.11 101.29
CA LEU A 428 11.65 77.03 100.80
C LEU A 428 10.30 77.57 100.27
N ASN A 429 9.81 78.68 100.83
CA ASN A 429 8.56 79.31 100.40
C ASN A 429 8.70 80.02 99.03
N SER A 430 9.86 80.62 98.75
CA SER A 430 10.16 81.20 97.42
C SER A 430 10.23 80.11 96.35
N GLU A 431 10.93 79.01 96.64
CA GLU A 431 11.12 77.89 95.70
C GLU A 431 9.80 77.16 95.41
N CYS A 432 8.95 76.93 96.42
CA CYS A 432 7.64 76.31 96.21
C CYS A 432 6.67 77.22 95.43
N GLN A 433 6.75 78.55 95.59
CA GLN A 433 5.95 79.50 94.82
C GLN A 433 6.41 79.62 93.36
N GLU A 434 7.72 79.62 93.10
CA GLU A 434 8.27 79.49 91.73
C GLU A 434 7.84 78.18 91.07
N THR A 435 7.85 77.07 91.83
CA THR A 435 7.43 75.75 91.33
C THR A 435 5.94 75.71 90.96
N LEU A 436 5.07 76.36 91.75
CA LEU A 436 3.65 76.52 91.42
C LEU A 436 3.44 77.32 90.12
N GLN A 437 4.16 78.43 89.93
CA GLN A 437 4.09 79.20 88.69
C GLN A 437 4.65 78.41 87.50
N GLY A 438 5.73 77.65 87.72
CA GLY A 438 6.26 76.69 86.74
C GLY A 438 5.23 75.66 86.32
N TYR A 439 4.44 75.11 87.25
CA TYR A 439 3.35 74.18 86.90
C TYR A 439 2.20 74.84 86.15
N LYS A 440 1.85 76.11 86.44
CA LYS A 440 0.83 76.86 85.67
C LYS A 440 1.28 77.10 84.23
N VAL A 441 2.54 77.48 84.02
CA VAL A 441 3.13 77.63 82.68
C VAL A 441 3.19 76.29 81.95
N GLN A 442 3.65 75.22 82.60
CA GLN A 442 3.67 73.89 82.01
C GLN A 442 2.27 73.37 81.67
N GLY A 443 1.26 73.66 82.50
CA GLY A 443 -0.13 73.34 82.22
C GLY A 443 -0.64 74.02 80.95
N ASN A 444 -0.28 75.29 80.76
CA ASN A 444 -0.59 76.03 79.55
C ASN A 444 0.08 75.39 78.32
N THR A 445 1.38 75.10 78.39
CA THR A 445 2.12 74.42 77.30
C THR A 445 1.53 73.06 76.96
N VAL A 446 1.16 72.23 77.95
CA VAL A 446 0.59 70.90 77.70
C VAL A 446 -0.78 70.99 77.02
N ILE A 447 -1.60 71.99 77.38
CA ILE A 447 -2.89 72.23 76.70
C ILE A 447 -2.65 72.71 75.26
N TYR A 448 -1.74 73.65 75.06
CA TYR A 448 -1.31 74.09 73.72
C TYR A 448 -0.81 72.91 72.87
N ASP A 449 0.04 72.04 73.42
CA ASP A 449 0.55 70.84 72.74
C ASP A 449 -0.57 69.85 72.41
N LYS A 450 -1.58 69.71 73.26
CA LYS A 450 -2.73 68.82 72.99
C LYS A 450 -3.59 69.34 71.86
N PHE A 451 -3.89 70.64 71.85
CA PHE A 451 -4.54 71.26 70.71
C PHE A 451 -3.67 71.11 69.45
N ALA A 452 -2.36 71.34 69.54
CA ALA A 452 -1.42 71.16 68.43
C ALA A 452 -1.37 69.73 67.88
N LYS A 453 -1.41 68.72 68.75
CA LYS A 453 -1.52 67.32 68.32
C LYS A 453 -2.83 67.03 67.58
N ILE A 454 -3.93 67.67 67.97
CA ILE A 454 -5.22 67.50 67.30
C ILE A 454 -5.20 68.18 65.92
N TYR A 455 -4.76 69.44 65.80
CA TYR A 455 -4.77 70.14 64.51
C TYR A 455 -3.62 69.77 63.57
N ASN A 456 -2.52 69.17 64.06
CA ASN A 456 -1.43 68.66 63.21
C ASN A 456 -1.54 67.17 62.85
N ARG A 457 -2.58 66.46 63.31
CA ARG A 457 -2.76 65.04 63.02
C ARG A 457 -3.13 64.84 61.55
N LYS A 458 -2.27 64.12 60.82
CA LYS A 458 -2.48 63.77 59.40
C LYS A 458 -3.48 62.64 59.27
N LEU A 459 -4.32 62.71 58.24
CA LEU A 459 -5.22 61.62 57.87
C LEU A 459 -4.43 60.52 57.14
N ILE A 460 -4.50 59.29 57.63
CA ILE A 460 -3.84 58.11 57.00
C ILE A 460 -4.88 57.22 56.32
N LYS A 461 -6.09 57.16 56.88
CA LYS A 461 -7.18 56.31 56.43
C LYS A 461 -8.45 57.14 56.22
N PRO A 462 -9.25 56.85 55.17
CA PRO A 462 -10.46 57.63 54.89
C PRO A 462 -11.54 57.47 55.97
N GLU A 463 -11.59 56.36 56.69
CA GLU A 463 -12.58 56.10 57.75
C GLU A 463 -12.39 57.01 58.98
N ASP A 464 -11.17 57.52 59.20
CA ASP A 464 -10.85 58.38 60.33
C ASP A 464 -11.26 59.85 60.12
N PHE A 465 -11.77 60.20 58.92
CA PHE A 465 -12.09 61.57 58.53
C PHE A 465 -13.17 62.19 59.43
N GLU A 466 -14.31 61.51 59.60
CA GLU A 466 -15.43 62.02 60.40
C GLU A 466 -15.04 62.20 61.87
N LEU A 467 -14.28 61.24 62.40
CA LEU A 467 -13.78 61.28 63.78
C LEU A 467 -12.83 62.47 64.00
N GLN A 468 -11.91 62.71 63.06
CA GLN A 468 -10.94 63.80 63.15
C GLN A 468 -11.59 65.18 62.95
N GLN A 469 -12.59 65.26 62.06
CA GLN A 469 -13.38 66.47 61.85
C GLN A 469 -14.20 66.84 63.11
N ASP A 470 -14.85 65.85 63.73
CA ASP A 470 -15.62 66.05 64.96
C ASP A 470 -14.72 66.47 66.13
N LEU A 471 -13.52 65.89 66.26
CA LEU A 471 -12.53 66.30 67.27
C LEU A 471 -12.06 67.76 67.08
N LEU A 472 -11.82 68.21 65.85
CA LEU A 472 -11.43 69.59 65.55
C LEU A 472 -12.57 70.58 65.87
N HIS A 473 -13.82 70.25 65.53
CA HIS A 473 -14.98 71.08 65.87
C HIS A 473 -15.22 71.17 67.38
N LYS A 474 -15.13 70.04 68.10
CA LYS A 474 -15.22 70.02 69.57
C LYS A 474 -14.11 70.86 70.21
N SER A 475 -12.91 70.79 69.67
CA SER A 475 -11.76 71.59 70.12
C SER A 475 -12.00 73.09 69.93
N LYS A 476 -12.52 73.50 68.76
CA LYS A 476 -12.87 74.91 68.48
C LYS A 476 -13.90 75.46 69.46
N ASN A 477 -14.94 74.69 69.76
CA ASN A 477 -16.03 75.12 70.65
C ASN A 477 -15.57 75.31 72.11
N LEU A 478 -14.55 74.58 72.56
CA LEU A 478 -14.03 74.68 73.95
C LEU A 478 -13.32 76.01 74.22
N ILE A 479 -12.65 76.57 73.22
CA ILE A 479 -11.83 77.79 73.37
C ILE A 479 -12.46 79.03 72.76
N ILE A 480 -13.70 78.95 72.26
CA ILE A 480 -14.35 80.02 71.48
C ILE A 480 -14.47 81.35 72.25
N ASN A 481 -14.53 81.31 73.57
CA ASN A 481 -14.68 82.47 74.46
C ASN A 481 -13.42 82.78 75.30
N VAL A 482 -12.25 82.22 74.95
CA VAL A 482 -11.00 82.44 75.70
C VAL A 482 -10.00 83.19 74.81
N GLU A 483 -9.79 84.48 75.08
CA GLU A 483 -8.92 85.35 74.26
C GLU A 483 -7.47 84.83 74.19
N ASP A 484 -6.97 84.22 75.26
CA ASP A 484 -5.61 83.65 75.36
C ASP A 484 -5.33 82.49 74.37
N PHE A 485 -6.32 82.02 73.62
CA PHE A 485 -6.22 80.89 72.68
C PHE A 485 -6.64 81.21 71.23
N ALA A 486 -6.72 82.50 70.87
CA ALA A 486 -7.11 82.94 69.51
C ALA A 486 -6.22 82.34 68.39
N ASP A 487 -4.93 82.17 68.65
CA ASP A 487 -3.98 81.57 67.69
C ASP A 487 -4.30 80.09 67.42
N ILE A 488 -4.75 79.35 68.44
CA ILE A 488 -5.18 77.96 68.30
C ILE A 488 -6.46 77.87 67.46
N GLN A 489 -7.41 78.79 67.62
CA GLN A 489 -8.62 78.81 66.80
C GLN A 489 -8.28 78.92 65.31
N THR A 490 -7.34 79.80 64.97
CA THR A 490 -6.87 79.99 63.59
C THR A 490 -6.22 78.71 63.03
N ASN A 491 -5.40 78.01 63.83
CA ASN A 491 -4.76 76.76 63.42
C ASN A 491 -5.76 75.60 63.26
N ILE A 492 -6.80 75.53 64.11
CA ILE A 492 -7.87 74.54 63.97
C ILE A 492 -8.66 74.77 62.68
N ASP A 493 -8.91 76.03 62.31
CA ASP A 493 -9.60 76.36 61.06
C ASP A 493 -8.78 75.95 59.82
N GLN A 494 -7.48 76.22 59.81
CA GLN A 494 -6.59 75.74 58.74
C GLN A 494 -6.51 74.21 58.68
N ALA A 495 -6.50 73.52 59.83
CA ALA A 495 -6.50 72.07 59.88
C ALA A 495 -7.80 71.45 59.35
N LEU A 496 -8.95 72.08 59.58
CA LEU A 496 -10.23 71.66 59.00
C LEU A 496 -10.25 71.78 57.47
N GLU A 497 -9.63 72.81 56.90
CA GLU A 497 -9.48 72.92 55.44
C GLU A 497 -8.51 71.88 54.88
N ASN A 498 -7.34 71.72 55.50
CA ASN A 498 -6.32 70.74 55.07
C ASN A 498 -6.82 69.29 55.17
N LEU A 499 -7.65 68.97 56.18
CA LEU A 499 -8.25 67.64 56.35
C LEU A 499 -9.14 67.25 55.16
N LYS A 500 -9.91 68.22 54.62
CA LYS A 500 -10.75 67.99 53.43
C LYS A 500 -9.93 67.71 52.18
N LEU A 501 -8.84 68.45 51.98
CA LEU A 501 -7.93 68.24 50.85
C LEU A 501 -7.27 66.85 50.92
N GLN A 502 -6.75 66.45 52.09
CA GLN A 502 -6.14 65.14 52.28
C GLN A 502 -7.11 63.99 52.04
N TYR A 503 -8.38 64.13 52.47
CA TYR A 503 -9.40 63.12 52.19
C TYR A 503 -9.66 62.95 50.69
N GLN A 504 -9.70 64.05 49.93
CA GLN A 504 -9.87 64.00 48.47
C GLN A 504 -8.67 63.33 47.78
N GLU A 505 -7.44 63.62 48.20
CA GLU A 505 -6.23 62.99 47.65
C GLU A 505 -6.19 61.48 47.91
N ILE A 506 -6.52 61.03 49.13
CA ILE A 506 -6.57 59.60 49.48
C ILE A 506 -7.64 58.88 48.66
N GLN A 507 -8.82 59.48 48.49
CA GLN A 507 -9.88 58.91 47.63
C GLN A 507 -9.43 58.77 46.17
N GLN A 508 -8.75 59.78 45.61
CA GLN A 508 -8.19 59.70 44.26
C GLN A 508 -7.12 58.60 44.13
N GLN A 509 -6.27 58.41 45.14
CA GLN A 509 -5.26 57.35 45.13
C GLN A 509 -5.88 55.96 45.18
N ILE A 510 -6.90 55.74 46.02
CA ILE A 510 -7.64 54.46 46.09
C ILE A 510 -8.28 54.17 44.73
N GLN A 511 -8.98 55.14 44.16
CA GLN A 511 -9.62 54.99 42.85
C GLN A 511 -8.59 54.67 41.75
N THR A 512 -7.42 55.33 41.76
CA THR A 512 -6.34 55.06 40.79
C THR A 512 -5.78 53.64 40.96
N GLN A 513 -5.59 53.15 42.19
CA GLN A 513 -5.13 51.78 42.45
C GLN A 513 -6.16 50.73 42.03
N GLU A 514 -7.46 50.98 42.25
CA GLU A 514 -8.54 50.11 41.79
C GLU A 514 -8.58 50.02 40.26
N HIS A 515 -8.50 51.16 39.56
CA HIS A 515 -8.39 51.19 38.10
C HIS A 515 -7.16 50.43 37.59
N GLN A 516 -5.99 50.59 38.23
CA GLN A 516 -4.78 49.85 37.86
C GLN A 516 -4.91 48.34 38.10
N ALA A 517 -5.55 47.92 39.19
CA ALA A 517 -5.78 46.52 39.49
C ALA A 517 -6.75 45.88 38.47
N GLN A 518 -7.82 46.59 38.10
CA GLN A 518 -8.74 46.18 37.05
C GLN A 518 -8.04 46.06 35.68
N ASP A 519 -7.26 47.07 35.29
CA ASP A 519 -6.51 47.04 34.02
C ASP A 519 -5.50 45.88 33.99
N GLN A 520 -4.82 45.58 35.10
CA GLN A 520 -3.92 44.42 35.20
C GLN A 520 -4.64 43.08 35.10
N GLN A 521 -5.88 42.99 35.57
CA GLN A 521 -6.70 41.79 35.44
C GLN A 521 -7.14 41.60 33.97
N ILE A 522 -7.64 42.66 33.34
CA ILE A 522 -8.03 42.65 31.92
C ILE A 522 -6.82 42.31 31.03
N MET A 523 -5.64 42.89 31.29
CA MET A 523 -4.42 42.56 30.54
C MET A 523 -3.96 41.11 30.71
N ARG A 524 -4.24 40.46 31.85
CA ARG A 524 -3.98 39.02 32.02
C ARG A 524 -4.88 38.17 31.13
N GLU A 525 -6.16 38.53 31.02
CA GLU A 525 -7.10 37.87 30.10
C GLU A 525 -6.68 38.05 28.65
N ILE A 526 -6.25 39.26 28.25
CA ILE A 526 -5.73 39.50 26.89
C ILE A 526 -4.48 38.65 26.61
N ARG A 527 -3.54 38.55 27.56
CA ARG A 527 -2.31 37.73 27.41
C ARG A 527 -2.59 36.24 27.25
N TYR A 528 -3.73 35.73 27.74
CA TYR A 528 -4.12 34.33 27.59
C TYR A 528 -4.29 33.92 26.10
N TYR A 529 -4.74 34.85 25.25
CA TYR A 529 -4.87 34.61 23.81
C TYR A 529 -3.53 34.42 23.08
N LYS A 530 -2.40 34.78 23.71
CA LYS A 530 -1.06 34.54 23.15
C LYS A 530 -0.71 33.04 23.12
N THR A 531 -1.27 32.22 24.01
CA THR A 531 -0.79 30.84 24.22
C THR A 531 -1.82 29.76 23.96
N THR A 532 -3.14 30.02 24.03
CA THR A 532 -4.11 28.92 24.17
C THR A 532 -5.40 28.95 23.32
N LYS A 533 -5.68 30.00 22.53
CA LYS A 533 -7.00 30.15 21.86
C LYS A 533 -6.98 30.53 20.36
N THR A 534 -6.22 29.84 19.51
CA THR A 534 -6.15 30.22 18.08
C THR A 534 -5.86 29.04 17.14
N ASN A 535 -6.62 27.95 17.22
CA ASN A 535 -6.40 26.77 16.35
C ASN A 535 -7.29 26.76 15.09
N THR A 536 -8.36 27.56 15.07
CA THR A 536 -9.25 27.73 13.92
C THR A 536 -9.38 29.20 13.57
N ILE A 537 -9.68 29.52 12.31
CA ILE A 537 -9.82 30.92 11.88
C ILE A 537 -10.95 31.61 12.65
N LYS A 538 -12.08 30.92 12.87
CA LYS A 538 -13.19 31.45 13.68
C LYS A 538 -12.77 31.81 15.10
N LEU A 539 -12.03 30.94 15.79
CA LEU A 539 -11.53 31.24 17.14
C LEU A 539 -10.52 32.40 17.14
N CYS A 540 -9.74 32.56 16.07
CA CYS A 540 -8.86 33.71 15.89
C CYS A 540 -9.68 35.01 15.68
N GLU A 541 -10.74 34.97 14.88
CA GLU A 541 -11.64 36.10 14.63
C GLU A 541 -12.40 36.50 15.91
N GLU A 542 -13.00 35.53 16.60
CA GLU A 542 -13.65 35.71 17.90
C GLU A 542 -12.65 36.22 18.95
N GLY A 543 -11.43 35.68 18.98
CA GLY A 543 -10.37 36.13 19.89
C GLY A 543 -9.94 37.57 19.65
N ILE A 544 -9.81 38.01 18.39
CA ILE A 544 -9.55 39.43 18.08
C ILE A 544 -10.71 40.30 18.59
N GLN A 545 -11.95 39.87 18.38
CA GLN A 545 -13.13 40.61 18.82
C GLN A 545 -13.23 40.70 20.35
N GLU A 546 -12.95 39.60 21.06
CA GLU A 546 -12.89 39.57 22.53
C GLU A 546 -11.76 40.46 23.06
N ILE A 547 -10.57 40.45 22.43
CA ILE A 547 -9.46 41.35 22.80
C ILE A 547 -9.85 42.82 22.59
N GLU A 548 -10.52 43.17 21.49
CA GLU A 548 -11.00 44.54 21.27
C GLU A 548 -12.08 44.94 22.29
N ASN A 549 -12.98 44.02 22.66
CA ASN A 549 -13.93 44.25 23.74
C ASN A 549 -13.23 44.51 25.08
N TYR A 550 -12.18 43.73 25.42
CA TYR A 550 -11.36 43.97 26.60
C TYR A 550 -10.58 45.29 26.51
N ARG A 551 -10.07 45.66 25.33
CA ARG A 551 -9.41 46.95 25.08
C ARG A 551 -10.34 48.12 25.38
N HIS A 552 -11.62 48.02 25.03
CA HIS A 552 -12.63 49.03 25.34
C HIS A 552 -13.00 49.12 26.83
N GLN A 553 -12.72 48.08 27.63
CA GLN A 553 -12.97 48.05 29.08
C GLN A 553 -11.79 48.57 29.91
N LEU A 554 -10.61 48.76 29.30
CA LEU A 554 -9.44 49.31 29.98
C LEU A 554 -9.63 50.80 30.27
N ASN A 555 -9.25 51.21 31.48
CA ASN A 555 -9.22 52.62 31.86
C ASN A 555 -8.11 53.37 31.10
N ASN A 556 -7.05 52.66 30.69
CA ASN A 556 -6.02 53.14 29.75
C ASN A 556 -5.86 52.20 28.52
N PRO A 557 -6.53 52.48 27.38
CA PRO A 557 -6.62 51.57 26.23
C PRO A 557 -5.40 51.52 25.30
N HIS A 558 -4.35 52.32 25.57
CA HIS A 558 -3.19 52.44 24.71
C HIS A 558 -2.00 51.61 25.23
N THR A 559 -1.94 50.35 24.82
CA THR A 559 -0.79 49.46 25.04
C THR A 559 -0.37 48.81 23.73
N GLU A 560 0.86 49.07 23.28
CA GLU A 560 1.48 48.43 22.09
C GLU A 560 1.42 46.90 22.15
N GLU A 561 1.41 46.35 23.38
CA GLU A 561 1.28 44.91 23.63
C GLU A 561 -0.03 44.32 23.06
N ILE A 562 -1.17 45.02 23.18
CA ILE A 562 -2.45 44.53 22.64
C ILE A 562 -2.37 44.44 21.12
N ASP A 563 -1.83 45.48 20.48
CA ASP A 563 -1.67 45.51 19.02
C ASP A 563 -0.71 44.40 18.54
N GLN A 564 0.37 44.11 19.28
CA GLN A 564 1.24 42.97 18.99
C GLN A 564 0.52 41.63 19.08
N ILE A 565 -0.34 41.43 20.08
CA ILE A 565 -1.13 40.20 20.24
C ILE A 565 -2.12 40.08 19.07
N ILE A 566 -2.85 41.14 18.73
CA ILE A 566 -3.77 41.15 17.58
C ILE A 566 -3.02 40.84 16.28
N GLN A 567 -1.83 41.42 16.06
CA GLN A 567 -1.02 41.15 14.87
C GLN A 567 -0.54 39.69 14.81
N LEU A 568 -0.18 39.09 15.95
CA LEU A 568 0.18 37.67 16.02
C LEU A 568 -0.99 36.78 15.60
N ILE A 569 -2.20 37.07 16.08
CA ILE A 569 -3.41 36.33 15.71
C ILE A 569 -3.74 36.51 14.21
N ARG A 570 -3.62 37.75 13.68
CA ARG A 570 -3.79 38.04 12.25
C ARG A 570 -2.77 37.32 11.37
N ALA A 571 -1.50 37.26 11.79
CA ALA A 571 -0.47 36.52 11.07
C ALA A 571 -0.79 35.02 11.00
N ARG A 572 -1.41 34.47 12.05
CA ARG A 572 -1.87 33.07 12.06
C ARG A 572 -3.03 32.83 11.11
N ILE A 573 -4.02 33.74 11.04
CA ILE A 573 -5.08 33.71 10.02
C ILE A 573 -4.47 33.74 8.61
N ALA A 574 -3.51 34.66 8.37
CA ALA A 574 -2.83 34.78 7.07
C ALA A 574 -2.06 33.51 6.70
N SER A 575 -1.41 32.84 7.67
CA SER A 575 -0.74 31.55 7.45
C SER A 575 -1.72 30.48 6.97
N HIS A 576 -2.88 30.34 7.63
CA HIS A 576 -3.90 29.37 7.19
C HIS A 576 -4.47 29.70 5.81
N GLN A 577 -4.67 30.99 5.50
CA GLN A 577 -5.06 31.43 4.15
C GLN A 577 -3.99 31.10 3.10
N GLN A 578 -2.70 31.19 3.45
CA GLN A 578 -1.61 30.78 2.57
C GLN A 578 -1.62 29.27 2.34
N ASP A 579 -1.91 28.45 3.36
CA ASP A 579 -2.05 27.00 3.21
C ASP A 579 -3.18 26.66 2.20
N LEU A 580 -4.28 27.41 2.23
CA LEU A 580 -5.38 27.28 1.28
C LEU A 580 -4.95 27.65 -0.16
N GLU A 581 -4.17 28.70 -0.35
CA GLU A 581 -3.65 29.09 -1.68
C GLU A 581 -2.59 28.10 -2.21
N ASN A 582 -1.79 27.53 -1.31
CA ASN A 582 -0.85 26.44 -1.64
C ASN A 582 -1.62 25.18 -2.09
N LEU A 583 -2.73 24.86 -1.43
CA LEU A 583 -3.60 23.76 -1.83
C LEU A 583 -4.19 24.00 -3.22
N ARG A 584 -4.66 25.22 -3.49
CA ARG A 584 -5.16 25.64 -4.82
C ARG A 584 -4.11 25.44 -5.91
N SER A 585 -2.88 25.89 -5.64
CA SER A 585 -1.75 25.74 -6.57
C SER A 585 -1.43 24.27 -6.82
N SER A 586 -1.55 23.43 -5.78
CA SER A 586 -1.35 21.98 -5.90
C SER A 586 -2.47 21.33 -6.73
N ILE A 587 -3.73 21.71 -6.55
CA ILE A 587 -4.87 21.21 -7.37
C ILE A 587 -4.65 21.55 -8.85
N ALA A 588 -4.05 22.71 -9.14
CA ALA A 588 -3.76 23.16 -10.50
C ALA A 588 -2.69 22.31 -11.25
N THR A 589 -1.84 21.57 -10.54
CA THR A 589 -0.68 20.85 -11.12
C THR A 589 -0.77 19.33 -11.07
N VAL A 590 -1.79 18.76 -10.42
CA VAL A 590 -1.90 17.30 -10.27
C VAL A 590 -2.22 16.58 -11.59
N GLU A 591 -1.45 15.50 -11.86
CA GLU A 591 -1.54 14.67 -13.07
C GLU A 591 -1.77 13.17 -12.79
N ASN A 592 -1.82 12.75 -11.52
CA ASN A 592 -2.00 11.36 -11.12
C ASN A 592 -2.90 11.22 -9.87
N ILE A 593 -3.48 10.03 -9.70
CA ILE A 593 -4.43 9.74 -8.61
C ILE A 593 -3.75 9.76 -7.22
N SER A 594 -2.47 9.36 -7.13
CA SER A 594 -1.73 9.38 -5.86
C SER A 594 -1.55 10.79 -5.30
N ASP A 595 -1.21 11.76 -6.15
CA ASP A 595 -1.07 13.16 -5.75
C ASP A 595 -2.42 13.77 -5.40
N LEU A 596 -3.49 13.38 -6.11
CA LEU A 596 -4.85 13.79 -5.76
C LEU A 596 -5.29 13.26 -4.39
N ASN A 597 -4.94 12.02 -4.04
CA ASN A 597 -5.24 11.46 -2.73
C ASN A 597 -4.48 12.19 -1.60
N ARG A 598 -3.25 12.64 -1.86
CA ARG A 598 -2.53 13.51 -0.93
C ARG A 598 -3.25 14.85 -0.77
N ILE A 599 -3.69 15.47 -1.87
CA ILE A 599 -4.49 16.71 -1.82
C ILE A 599 -5.80 16.52 -1.07
N ARG A 600 -6.53 15.41 -1.27
CA ARG A 600 -7.74 15.09 -0.50
C ARG A 600 -7.47 15.02 1.01
N THR A 601 -6.34 14.46 1.38
CA THR A 601 -5.93 14.36 2.79
C THR A 601 -5.61 15.74 3.37
N GLU A 602 -4.85 16.58 2.66
CA GLU A 602 -4.55 17.96 3.09
C GLU A 602 -5.82 18.83 3.12
N TYR A 603 -6.70 18.69 2.13
CA TYR A 603 -8.02 19.32 2.10
C TYR A 603 -8.84 18.95 3.34
N ALA A 604 -8.91 17.66 3.70
CA ALA A 604 -9.66 17.21 4.88
C ALA A 604 -9.05 17.72 6.20
N LYS A 605 -7.72 17.84 6.31
CA LYS A 605 -7.07 18.43 7.49
C LYS A 605 -7.45 19.90 7.69
N LEU A 606 -7.59 20.65 6.60
CA LEU A 606 -7.95 22.06 6.64
C LEU A 606 -9.43 22.30 6.98
N ASP A 607 -10.31 21.30 6.87
CA ASP A 607 -11.73 21.43 7.21
C ASP A 607 -11.90 21.95 8.64
N PHE A 608 -11.20 21.34 9.61
CA PHE A 608 -11.25 21.74 11.02
C PHE A 608 -10.83 23.20 11.24
N VAL A 609 -9.86 23.70 10.46
CA VAL A 609 -9.32 25.05 10.60
C VAL A 609 -10.27 26.12 10.05
N PHE A 610 -10.93 25.80 8.94
CA PHE A 610 -11.79 26.72 8.18
C PHE A 610 -13.27 26.60 8.52
N ASN A 611 -13.69 25.55 9.22
CA ASN A 611 -15.09 25.35 9.57
C ASN A 611 -15.67 26.57 10.31
N ASP A 612 -16.87 26.97 9.92
CA ASP A 612 -17.59 28.17 10.38
C ASP A 612 -16.85 29.52 10.19
N SER A 613 -15.74 29.58 9.45
CA SER A 613 -15.03 30.83 9.17
C SER A 613 -15.62 31.60 7.99
N ALA A 614 -15.30 32.89 7.89
CA ALA A 614 -15.72 33.73 6.76
C ALA A 614 -15.22 33.20 5.39
N THR A 615 -14.11 32.46 5.36
CA THR A 615 -13.50 31.89 4.14
C THR A 615 -13.91 30.44 3.87
N TYR A 616 -14.83 29.87 4.65
CA TYR A 616 -15.29 28.50 4.50
C TYR A 616 -15.91 28.22 3.12
N SER A 617 -16.64 29.18 2.56
CA SER A 617 -17.22 29.07 1.20
C SER A 617 -16.14 28.89 0.12
N THR A 618 -15.04 29.64 0.21
CA THR A 618 -13.89 29.50 -0.69
C THR A 618 -13.22 28.14 -0.53
N TYR A 619 -13.09 27.63 0.70
CA TYR A 619 -12.60 26.29 0.98
C TYR A 619 -13.51 25.21 0.34
N GLN A 620 -14.84 25.32 0.47
CA GLN A 620 -15.78 24.37 -0.10
C GLN A 620 -15.73 24.29 -1.63
N GLN A 621 -15.43 25.39 -2.33
CA GLN A 621 -15.29 25.39 -3.79
C GLN A 621 -14.21 24.42 -4.31
N PHE A 622 -13.21 24.07 -3.50
CA PHE A 622 -12.19 23.10 -3.89
C PHE A 622 -12.69 21.67 -3.91
N GLN A 623 -13.76 21.34 -3.19
CA GLN A 623 -14.35 19.99 -3.23
C GLN A 623 -14.83 19.63 -4.64
N GLU A 624 -15.53 20.55 -5.29
CA GLU A 624 -16.00 20.37 -6.67
C GLU A 624 -14.82 20.22 -7.64
N GLN A 625 -13.78 21.07 -7.50
CA GLN A 625 -12.58 20.98 -8.34
C GLN A 625 -11.82 19.66 -8.16
N ILE A 626 -11.69 19.18 -6.92
CA ILE A 626 -11.08 17.88 -6.59
C ILE A 626 -11.91 16.74 -7.20
N GLN A 627 -13.24 16.83 -7.16
CA GLN A 627 -14.11 15.80 -7.73
C GLN A 627 -14.01 15.77 -9.27
N LEU A 628 -14.11 16.91 -9.93
CA LEU A 628 -13.94 17.00 -11.40
C LEU A 628 -12.57 16.48 -11.84
N LEU A 629 -11.52 16.77 -11.06
CA LEU A 629 -10.17 16.28 -11.34
C LEU A 629 -10.04 14.77 -11.08
N ASN A 630 -10.73 14.22 -10.07
CA ASN A 630 -10.80 12.78 -9.84
C ASN A 630 -11.44 12.07 -11.04
N ASP A 631 -12.57 12.58 -11.50
CA ASP A 631 -13.31 12.01 -12.61
C ASP A 631 -12.48 12.05 -13.90
N ASP A 632 -11.79 13.17 -14.17
CA ASP A 632 -10.87 13.28 -15.31
C ASP A 632 -9.69 12.28 -15.20
N LEU A 633 -9.09 12.13 -14.02
CA LEU A 633 -7.97 11.22 -13.80
C LEU A 633 -8.36 9.74 -13.89
N GLU A 634 -9.52 9.37 -13.36
CA GLU A 634 -10.08 8.02 -13.49
C GLU A 634 -10.33 7.69 -14.95
N ARG A 635 -10.94 8.60 -15.72
CA ARG A 635 -11.12 8.44 -17.17
C ARG A 635 -9.79 8.22 -17.87
N VAL A 636 -8.80 9.08 -17.63
CA VAL A 636 -7.45 8.95 -18.24
C VAL A 636 -6.76 7.64 -17.83
N ASN A 637 -6.93 7.15 -16.60
CA ASN A 637 -6.39 5.86 -16.18
C ASN A 637 -7.15 4.67 -16.78
N ASN A 638 -8.47 4.75 -16.92
CA ASN A 638 -9.26 3.72 -17.58
C ASN A 638 -8.81 3.56 -19.05
N LEU A 639 -8.53 4.68 -19.74
CA LEU A 639 -7.95 4.66 -21.08
C LEU A 639 -6.58 3.95 -21.15
N LYS A 640 -5.81 3.89 -20.06
CA LYS A 640 -4.54 3.14 -19.98
C LYS A 640 -4.72 1.65 -19.69
N SER A 641 -5.87 1.25 -19.13
CA SER A 641 -6.11 -0.13 -18.68
C SER A 641 -6.52 -1.09 -19.79
N TYR A 642 -6.84 -0.58 -20.98
CA TYR A 642 -7.18 -1.41 -22.12
C TYR A 642 -5.99 -2.31 -22.49
N GLN A 643 -6.23 -3.62 -22.60
CA GLN A 643 -5.24 -4.55 -23.15
C GLN A 643 -5.16 -4.36 -24.67
N HIS A 644 -3.94 -4.27 -25.19
CA HIS A 644 -3.67 -3.89 -26.57
C HIS A 644 -3.05 -5.04 -27.35
N ASP A 645 -3.66 -6.22 -27.28
CA ASP A 645 -3.07 -7.44 -27.87
C ASP A 645 -3.49 -7.67 -29.33
N SER A 646 -4.40 -6.85 -29.87
CA SER A 646 -4.90 -6.95 -31.25
C SER A 646 -5.15 -5.60 -31.90
N ILE A 647 -5.15 -5.56 -33.24
CA ILE A 647 -5.47 -4.35 -34.00
C ILE A 647 -6.87 -3.85 -33.67
N ALA A 648 -7.86 -4.76 -33.57
CA ALA A 648 -9.23 -4.42 -33.20
C ALA A 648 -9.28 -3.74 -31.81
N SER A 649 -8.63 -4.33 -30.80
CA SER A 649 -8.55 -3.72 -29.45
C SER A 649 -7.86 -2.36 -29.45
N CYS A 650 -6.83 -2.15 -30.29
CA CYS A 650 -6.18 -0.86 -30.43
C CYS A 650 -7.10 0.18 -31.10
N GLN A 651 -7.88 -0.23 -32.11
CA GLN A 651 -8.85 0.64 -32.78
C GLN A 651 -10.03 1.01 -31.86
N GLU A 652 -10.54 0.06 -31.07
CA GLU A 652 -11.53 0.32 -30.03
C GLU A 652 -11.00 1.28 -28.97
N ALA A 653 -9.77 1.09 -28.50
CA ALA A 653 -9.12 2.00 -27.56
C ALA A 653 -8.95 3.42 -28.17
N LEU A 654 -8.57 3.54 -29.44
CA LEU A 654 -8.50 4.83 -30.13
C LEU A 654 -9.87 5.52 -30.24
N GLN A 655 -10.95 4.76 -30.48
CA GLN A 655 -12.30 5.31 -30.46
C GLN A 655 -12.73 5.74 -29.05
N ALA A 656 -12.44 4.93 -28.03
CA ALA A 656 -12.70 5.27 -26.63
C ALA A 656 -11.96 6.54 -26.21
N ILE A 657 -10.69 6.69 -26.61
CA ILE A 657 -9.90 7.91 -26.38
C ILE A 657 -10.58 9.13 -27.01
N ASN A 658 -10.99 9.05 -28.28
CA ASN A 658 -11.67 10.16 -28.94
C ASN A 658 -12.99 10.55 -28.26
N ASN A 659 -13.77 9.56 -27.81
CA ASN A 659 -15.03 9.79 -27.11
C ASN A 659 -14.79 10.44 -25.74
N GLU A 660 -13.92 9.86 -24.91
CA GLU A 660 -13.63 10.35 -23.56
C GLU A 660 -12.93 11.71 -23.54
N GLN A 661 -12.08 12.01 -24.53
CA GLN A 661 -11.41 13.31 -24.65
C GLN A 661 -12.41 14.47 -24.75
N SER A 662 -13.60 14.23 -25.33
CA SER A 662 -14.65 15.25 -25.41
C SER A 662 -15.27 15.58 -24.05
N HIS A 663 -15.23 14.63 -23.11
CA HIS A 663 -15.85 14.68 -21.78
C HIS A 663 -14.90 15.11 -20.65
N LEU A 664 -13.60 15.25 -20.90
CA LEU A 664 -12.66 15.77 -19.92
C LEU A 664 -12.93 17.24 -19.63
N HIS A 665 -12.93 17.60 -18.35
CA HIS A 665 -13.08 18.99 -17.90
C HIS A 665 -11.76 19.76 -18.11
N ASN A 666 -10.63 19.12 -17.80
CA ASN A 666 -9.28 19.70 -17.91
C ASN A 666 -8.53 19.23 -19.17
N LYS A 667 -9.10 19.50 -20.35
CA LYS A 667 -8.56 19.04 -21.65
C LYS A 667 -7.09 19.38 -21.86
N VAL A 668 -6.72 20.63 -21.58
CA VAL A 668 -5.35 21.14 -21.80
C VAL A 668 -4.33 20.38 -20.94
N ARG A 669 -4.68 20.05 -19.70
CA ARG A 669 -3.78 19.38 -18.76
C ARG A 669 -3.45 17.96 -19.20
N PHE A 670 -4.46 17.20 -19.63
CA PHE A 670 -4.29 15.78 -19.97
C PHE A 670 -3.96 15.53 -21.45
N GLN A 671 -3.99 16.56 -22.29
CA GLN A 671 -3.71 16.47 -23.71
C GLN A 671 -2.36 15.79 -24.06
N PRO A 672 -1.23 16.08 -23.38
CA PRO A 672 0.05 15.46 -23.71
C PRO A 672 0.02 13.93 -23.51
N LYS A 673 -0.62 13.49 -22.42
CA LYS A 673 -0.73 12.09 -22.03
C LYS A 673 -1.65 11.31 -22.97
N ILE A 674 -2.72 11.94 -23.43
CA ILE A 674 -3.64 11.38 -24.43
C ILE A 674 -2.95 11.28 -25.80
N ALA A 675 -2.18 12.29 -26.18
CA ALA A 675 -1.43 12.29 -27.44
C ALA A 675 -0.36 11.18 -27.45
N GLU A 676 0.35 10.98 -26.34
CA GLU A 676 1.31 9.88 -26.17
C GLU A 676 0.64 8.51 -26.31
N LEU A 677 -0.51 8.30 -25.64
CA LEU A 677 -1.27 7.04 -25.76
C LEU A 677 -1.72 6.78 -27.20
N THR A 678 -2.25 7.81 -27.85
CA THR A 678 -2.72 7.75 -29.25
C THR A 678 -1.56 7.40 -30.19
N ALA A 679 -0.39 7.98 -29.97
CA ALA A 679 0.81 7.70 -30.76
C ALA A 679 1.28 6.24 -30.57
N SER A 680 1.32 5.76 -29.32
CA SER A 680 1.69 4.37 -29.00
C SER A 680 0.77 3.35 -29.67
N LEU A 681 -0.54 3.55 -29.58
CA LEU A 681 -1.53 2.66 -30.21
C LEU A 681 -1.40 2.62 -31.73
N ARG A 682 -1.22 3.80 -32.37
CA ARG A 682 -1.01 3.88 -33.82
C ARG A 682 0.28 3.20 -34.24
N GLN A 683 1.36 3.37 -33.47
CA GLN A 683 2.63 2.71 -33.73
C GLN A 683 2.50 1.18 -33.65
N GLN A 684 1.73 0.67 -32.69
CA GLN A 684 1.50 -0.76 -32.54
C GLN A 684 0.67 -1.36 -33.68
N ILE A 685 -0.39 -0.66 -34.12
CA ILE A 685 -1.15 -1.04 -35.33
C ILE A 685 -0.23 -1.08 -36.55
N GLN A 686 0.62 -0.06 -36.71
CA GLN A 686 1.57 -0.02 -37.82
C GLN A 686 2.56 -1.20 -37.77
N ALA A 687 3.10 -1.52 -36.58
CA ALA A 687 4.02 -2.64 -36.42
C ALA A 687 3.38 -3.99 -36.83
N TYR A 688 2.12 -4.23 -36.45
CA TYR A 688 1.40 -5.44 -36.89
C TYR A 688 1.10 -5.43 -38.40
N THR A 689 0.81 -4.26 -38.96
CA THR A 689 0.62 -4.10 -40.41
C THR A 689 1.90 -4.45 -41.18
N ASP A 690 3.04 -3.91 -40.74
CA ASP A 690 4.36 -4.17 -41.33
C ASP A 690 4.75 -5.64 -41.19
N GLN A 691 4.46 -6.27 -40.05
CA GLN A 691 4.68 -7.69 -39.82
C GLN A 691 3.89 -8.57 -40.81
N LEU A 692 2.63 -8.22 -41.09
CA LEU A 692 1.82 -8.95 -42.07
C LEU A 692 2.37 -8.81 -43.50
N GLN A 693 2.88 -7.63 -43.84
CA GLN A 693 3.55 -7.39 -45.12
C GLN A 693 4.86 -8.18 -45.25
N GLU A 694 5.62 -8.31 -44.17
CA GLU A 694 6.82 -9.14 -44.11
C GLU A 694 6.51 -10.62 -44.34
N PHE A 695 5.41 -11.14 -43.76
CA PHE A 695 4.96 -12.51 -44.04
C PHE A 695 4.65 -12.72 -45.52
N ARG A 696 4.00 -11.73 -46.16
CA ARG A 696 3.68 -11.78 -47.59
C ARG A 696 4.93 -11.76 -48.47
N GLN A 697 5.95 -10.99 -48.09
CA GLN A 697 7.23 -10.97 -48.81
C GLN A 697 7.96 -12.31 -48.67
N LYS A 698 8.07 -12.86 -47.45
CA LYS A 698 8.70 -14.15 -47.20
C LYS A 698 8.04 -15.31 -47.96
N LEU A 699 6.72 -15.24 -48.16
CA LEU A 699 5.99 -16.22 -48.97
C LEU A 699 6.53 -16.33 -50.41
N ALA A 700 6.98 -15.22 -51.00
CA ALA A 700 7.54 -15.23 -52.35
C ALA A 700 8.88 -15.99 -52.44
N ASP A 701 9.65 -16.05 -51.36
CA ASP A 701 11.03 -16.56 -51.34
C ASP A 701 11.16 -18.01 -50.83
N ILE A 702 10.13 -18.56 -50.19
CA ILE A 702 10.18 -19.91 -49.60
C ILE A 702 10.40 -20.97 -50.67
N THR A 703 11.37 -21.88 -50.51
CA THR A 703 11.59 -22.97 -51.49
C THR A 703 11.41 -24.36 -50.90
N THR A 704 11.33 -24.47 -49.57
CA THR A 704 11.26 -25.76 -48.87
C THR A 704 10.00 -25.91 -48.03
N ILE A 705 9.60 -27.17 -47.78
CA ILE A 705 8.43 -27.49 -46.95
C ILE A 705 8.61 -26.98 -45.52
N SER A 706 9.81 -27.10 -44.95
CA SER A 706 10.05 -26.70 -43.55
C SER A 706 9.98 -25.18 -43.37
N GLU A 707 10.48 -24.40 -44.33
CA GLU A 707 10.34 -22.93 -44.34
C GLU A 707 8.88 -22.51 -44.44
N ALA A 708 8.10 -23.15 -45.32
CA ALA A 708 6.67 -22.91 -45.46
C ALA A 708 5.89 -23.23 -44.17
N GLN A 709 6.16 -24.38 -43.55
CA GLN A 709 5.55 -24.80 -42.29
C GLN A 709 5.93 -23.87 -41.13
N ASN A 710 7.19 -23.45 -41.03
CA ASN A 710 7.64 -22.53 -39.99
C ASN A 710 7.00 -21.14 -40.15
N LEU A 711 6.86 -20.65 -41.39
CA LEU A 711 6.15 -19.40 -41.66
C LEU A 711 4.66 -19.52 -41.28
N TYR A 712 4.03 -20.65 -41.60
CA TYR A 712 2.64 -20.94 -41.25
C TYR A 712 2.43 -21.00 -39.73
N GLU A 713 3.32 -21.66 -38.99
CA GLU A 713 3.27 -21.72 -37.53
C GLU A 713 3.43 -20.34 -36.88
N LYS A 714 4.37 -19.52 -37.39
CA LYS A 714 4.55 -18.14 -36.92
C LYS A 714 3.29 -17.31 -37.17
N LEU A 715 2.70 -17.43 -38.36
CA LEU A 715 1.46 -16.73 -38.71
C LEU A 715 0.27 -17.17 -37.83
N LEU A 716 0.18 -18.46 -37.48
CA LEU A 716 -0.86 -18.98 -36.59
C LEU A 716 -0.73 -18.48 -35.15
N ARG A 717 0.50 -18.35 -34.63
CA ARG A 717 0.74 -17.80 -33.27
C ARG A 717 0.22 -16.37 -33.13
N ASP A 718 0.25 -15.61 -34.22
CA ASP A 718 -0.17 -14.21 -34.25
C ASP A 718 -1.63 -14.02 -34.70
N ALA A 719 -2.42 -15.09 -34.84
CA ALA A 719 -3.79 -15.05 -35.36
C ALA A 719 -4.72 -14.08 -34.60
N SER A 720 -4.61 -14.06 -33.27
CA SER A 720 -5.43 -13.18 -32.42
C SER A 720 -5.19 -11.70 -32.69
N ARG A 721 -4.01 -11.31 -33.19
CA ARG A 721 -3.66 -9.91 -33.46
C ARG A 721 -4.48 -9.31 -34.60
N TYR A 722 -4.88 -10.13 -35.56
CA TYR A 722 -5.55 -9.72 -36.79
C TYR A 722 -7.05 -10.02 -36.81
N SER A 723 -7.55 -10.84 -35.89
CA SER A 723 -8.98 -11.17 -35.79
C SER A 723 -9.83 -9.91 -35.61
N HIS A 724 -10.98 -9.84 -36.29
CA HIS A 724 -11.92 -8.72 -36.24
C HIS A 724 -11.33 -7.36 -36.65
N SER A 725 -10.21 -7.37 -37.41
CA SER A 725 -9.57 -6.16 -37.93
C SER A 725 -9.74 -6.02 -39.44
N ASP A 726 -9.50 -4.83 -39.96
CA ASP A 726 -9.50 -4.56 -41.41
C ASP A 726 -8.47 -5.41 -42.18
N LEU A 727 -7.48 -5.99 -41.49
CA LEU A 727 -6.44 -6.85 -42.06
C LEU A 727 -6.75 -8.35 -41.96
N GLU A 728 -7.88 -8.75 -41.38
CA GLU A 728 -8.26 -10.17 -41.25
C GLU A 728 -8.37 -10.86 -42.62
N ALA A 729 -8.94 -10.16 -43.62
CA ALA A 729 -9.02 -10.66 -44.99
C ALA A 729 -7.63 -10.88 -45.62
N ALA A 730 -6.67 -9.98 -45.35
CA ALA A 730 -5.30 -10.12 -45.84
C ALA A 730 -4.57 -11.27 -45.13
N TYR A 731 -4.76 -11.39 -43.81
CA TYR A 731 -4.24 -12.50 -43.00
C TYR A 731 -4.73 -13.86 -43.50
N THR A 732 -6.05 -14.01 -43.69
CA THR A 732 -6.66 -15.25 -44.17
C THR A 732 -6.21 -15.60 -45.58
N ALA A 733 -6.05 -14.62 -46.47
CA ALA A 733 -5.50 -14.83 -47.80
C ALA A 733 -4.06 -15.36 -47.77
N ILE A 734 -3.17 -14.74 -46.97
CA ILE A 734 -1.77 -15.22 -46.82
C ILE A 734 -1.76 -16.61 -46.19
N SER A 735 -2.58 -16.85 -45.17
CA SER A 735 -2.68 -18.17 -44.53
C SER A 735 -3.15 -19.26 -45.50
N ALA A 736 -4.09 -18.97 -46.38
CA ALA A 736 -4.55 -19.92 -47.41
C ALA A 736 -3.45 -20.15 -48.45
N GLU A 737 -2.75 -19.11 -48.87
CA GLU A 737 -1.67 -19.19 -49.85
C GLU A 737 -0.47 -20.01 -49.34
N ILE A 738 -0.09 -19.87 -48.05
CA ILE A 738 0.96 -20.72 -47.44
C ILE A 738 0.54 -22.20 -47.44
N LYS A 739 -0.74 -22.52 -47.14
CA LYS A 739 -1.22 -23.92 -47.16
C LYS A 739 -1.10 -24.52 -48.56
N LEU A 740 -1.54 -23.79 -49.58
CA LEU A 740 -1.40 -24.22 -50.98
C LEU A 740 0.07 -24.37 -51.37
N LEU A 741 0.96 -23.51 -50.88
CA LEU A 741 2.40 -23.65 -51.10
C LEU A 741 2.96 -24.93 -50.45
N ILE A 742 2.55 -25.25 -49.21
CA ILE A 742 2.96 -26.49 -48.53
C ILE A 742 2.51 -27.71 -49.34
N GLU A 743 1.26 -27.74 -49.80
CA GLU A 743 0.73 -28.83 -50.63
C GLU A 743 1.53 -28.98 -51.94
N LEU A 744 1.79 -27.87 -52.64
CA LEU A 744 2.59 -27.86 -53.86
C LEU A 744 3.99 -28.45 -53.62
N LEU A 745 4.68 -27.97 -52.58
CA LEU A 745 6.04 -28.43 -52.26
C LEU A 745 6.07 -29.90 -51.85
N GLN A 746 5.03 -30.40 -51.18
CA GLN A 746 4.88 -31.83 -50.85
C GLN A 746 4.75 -32.68 -52.12
N ILE A 747 3.92 -32.25 -53.09
CA ILE A 747 3.77 -32.96 -54.37
C ILE A 747 5.11 -33.05 -55.11
N THR A 748 5.90 -31.97 -55.09
CA THR A 748 7.17 -31.87 -55.84
C THR A 748 8.39 -32.44 -55.12
N SER A 749 8.27 -32.79 -53.82
CA SER A 749 9.38 -33.32 -53.00
C SER A 749 9.72 -34.80 -53.24
N LEU A 750 8.94 -35.49 -54.07
CA LEU A 750 9.10 -36.92 -54.34
C LEU A 750 10.29 -37.16 -55.28
N ASN A 751 10.93 -38.34 -55.16
CA ASN A 751 12.14 -38.67 -55.90
C ASN A 751 11.89 -38.71 -57.42
N THR A 752 12.62 -37.95 -58.23
CA THR A 752 12.44 -37.85 -59.70
C THR A 752 13.40 -38.75 -60.50
N ASN A 753 14.02 -39.75 -59.86
CA ASN A 753 15.04 -40.58 -60.52
C ASN A 753 14.51 -41.68 -61.45
N SER A 754 13.18 -41.83 -61.58
CA SER A 754 12.57 -42.83 -62.45
C SER A 754 11.41 -42.25 -63.28
N ARG A 755 11.20 -42.81 -64.46
CA ARG A 755 10.11 -42.43 -65.37
C ARG A 755 8.74 -42.48 -64.67
N GLN A 756 8.44 -43.57 -63.96
CA GLN A 756 7.18 -43.73 -63.24
C GLN A 756 6.98 -42.66 -62.16
N SER A 757 8.04 -42.27 -61.46
CA SER A 757 7.93 -41.28 -60.39
C SER A 757 7.72 -39.86 -60.94
N CYS A 758 8.42 -39.48 -62.02
CA CYS A 758 8.17 -38.21 -62.71
C CYS A 758 6.73 -38.14 -63.28
N GLN A 759 6.25 -39.23 -63.89
CA GLN A 759 4.90 -39.29 -64.43
C GLN A 759 3.84 -39.18 -63.32
N ALA A 760 4.00 -39.94 -62.23
CA ALA A 760 3.09 -39.88 -61.10
C ALA A 760 3.03 -38.49 -60.44
N GLN A 761 4.15 -37.75 -60.43
CA GLN A 761 4.16 -36.36 -59.95
C GLN A 761 3.46 -35.39 -60.90
N LEU A 762 3.66 -35.53 -62.22
CA LEU A 762 2.95 -34.74 -63.22
C LEU A 762 1.44 -34.99 -63.17
N ASP A 763 1.02 -36.24 -62.99
CA ASP A 763 -0.38 -36.61 -62.85
C ASP A 763 -0.98 -35.98 -61.57
N ARG A 764 -0.26 -36.06 -60.43
CA ARG A 764 -0.68 -35.40 -59.17
C ARG A 764 -0.76 -33.88 -59.27
N LEU A 765 0.21 -33.23 -59.94
CA LEU A 765 0.16 -31.79 -60.21
C LEU A 765 -1.01 -31.41 -61.13
N THR A 766 -1.39 -32.30 -62.04
CA THR A 766 -2.51 -32.06 -62.97
C THR A 766 -3.86 -32.25 -62.27
N GLU A 767 -3.97 -33.18 -61.33
CA GLU A 767 -5.14 -33.40 -60.47
C GLU A 767 -5.30 -32.29 -59.42
N TRP A 768 -4.19 -31.76 -58.89
CA TRP A 768 -4.19 -30.66 -57.93
C TRP A 768 -4.47 -29.32 -58.63
N GLN A 769 -5.76 -28.95 -58.73
CA GLN A 769 -6.23 -27.70 -59.34
C GLN A 769 -7.05 -26.81 -58.38
N PRO A 770 -6.42 -26.24 -57.34
CA PRO A 770 -7.07 -25.20 -56.53
C PRO A 770 -7.12 -23.85 -57.28
N GLU A 771 -7.86 -22.88 -56.74
CA GLU A 771 -7.81 -21.50 -57.23
C GLU A 771 -6.45 -20.87 -56.88
N LEU A 772 -5.54 -20.82 -57.86
CA LEU A 772 -4.17 -20.36 -57.68
C LEU A 772 -4.03 -18.85 -57.84
N THR A 773 -3.33 -18.24 -56.88
CA THR A 773 -2.79 -16.88 -57.00
C THR A 773 -1.75 -16.81 -58.13
N PRO A 774 -1.45 -15.61 -58.68
CA PRO A 774 -0.43 -15.46 -59.72
C PRO A 774 0.93 -16.04 -59.31
N LEU A 775 1.34 -15.83 -58.05
CA LEU A 775 2.63 -16.30 -57.54
C LEU A 775 2.73 -17.83 -57.50
N LEU A 776 1.68 -18.51 -57.03
CA LEU A 776 1.66 -19.98 -57.03
C LEU A 776 1.53 -20.55 -58.43
N ARG A 777 0.82 -19.87 -59.33
CA ARG A 777 0.68 -20.28 -60.74
C ARG A 777 2.03 -20.32 -61.46
N ASP A 778 2.84 -19.29 -61.26
CA ASP A 778 4.19 -19.23 -61.85
C ASP A 778 5.09 -20.35 -61.30
N ARG A 779 4.97 -20.67 -60.01
CA ARG A 779 5.69 -21.78 -59.38
C ARG A 779 5.25 -23.15 -59.89
N VAL A 780 3.95 -23.38 -60.05
CA VAL A 780 3.42 -24.63 -60.62
C VAL A 780 3.95 -24.84 -62.04
N ALA A 781 3.94 -23.78 -62.86
CA ALA A 781 4.50 -23.82 -64.20
C ALA A 781 5.99 -24.19 -64.19
N PHE A 782 6.78 -23.56 -63.31
CA PHE A 782 8.20 -23.87 -63.14
C PHE A 782 8.46 -25.34 -62.77
N PHE A 783 7.76 -25.87 -61.76
CA PHE A 783 7.92 -27.27 -61.36
C PHE A 783 7.51 -28.25 -62.46
N ARG A 784 6.42 -27.95 -63.17
CA ARG A 784 5.96 -28.76 -64.30
C ARG A 784 7.00 -28.82 -65.41
N THR A 785 7.56 -27.69 -65.82
CA THR A 785 8.60 -27.64 -66.87
C THR A 785 9.85 -28.42 -66.45
N ASN A 786 10.29 -28.30 -65.18
CA ASN A 786 11.44 -29.06 -64.69
C ASN A 786 11.19 -30.57 -64.66
N LEU A 787 9.98 -31.01 -64.30
CA LEU A 787 9.59 -32.42 -64.32
C LEU A 787 9.50 -32.97 -65.73
N GLU A 788 8.91 -32.24 -66.66
CA GLU A 788 8.85 -32.59 -68.09
C GLU A 788 10.26 -32.71 -68.68
N GLN A 789 11.16 -31.78 -68.34
CA GLN A 789 12.58 -31.84 -68.75
C GLN A 789 13.31 -33.05 -68.14
N SER A 790 13.09 -33.35 -66.86
CA SER A 790 13.69 -34.51 -66.19
C SER A 790 13.20 -35.83 -66.80
N LEU A 791 11.90 -35.91 -67.11
CA LEU A 791 11.31 -37.06 -67.80
C LEU A 791 11.92 -37.25 -69.19
N ALA A 792 12.09 -36.17 -69.96
CA ALA A 792 12.74 -36.22 -71.26
C ALA A 792 14.19 -36.72 -71.17
N GLN A 793 14.98 -36.25 -70.20
CA GLN A 793 16.35 -36.72 -69.97
C GLN A 793 16.42 -38.20 -69.56
N ILE A 794 15.48 -38.69 -68.74
CA ILE A 794 15.41 -40.10 -68.36
C ILE A 794 15.09 -40.95 -69.59
N LEU A 795 14.11 -40.55 -70.39
CA LEU A 795 13.75 -41.24 -71.63
C LEU A 795 14.92 -41.30 -72.61
N GLU A 796 15.65 -40.20 -72.77
CA GLU A 796 16.83 -40.15 -73.64
C GLU A 796 17.94 -41.10 -73.15
N ARG A 797 18.19 -41.15 -71.83
CA ARG A 797 19.16 -42.09 -71.24
C ARG A 797 18.73 -43.55 -71.41
N GLU A 798 17.45 -43.87 -71.19
CA GLU A 798 16.88 -45.21 -71.38
C GLU A 798 16.96 -45.65 -72.84
N GLN A 799 16.65 -44.75 -73.79
CA GLN A 799 16.77 -45.01 -75.23
C GLN A 799 18.23 -45.21 -75.65
N THR A 800 19.15 -44.39 -75.14
CA THR A 800 20.58 -44.52 -75.43
C THR A 800 21.13 -45.86 -74.92
N ALA A 801 20.70 -46.29 -73.73
CA ALA A 801 21.06 -47.60 -73.19
C ALA A 801 20.50 -48.76 -74.03
N ALA A 802 19.25 -48.66 -74.49
CA ALA A 802 18.63 -49.65 -75.38
C ALA A 802 19.38 -49.76 -76.72
N GLN A 803 19.77 -48.61 -77.30
CA GLN A 803 20.57 -48.58 -78.54
C GLN A 803 21.98 -49.13 -78.35
N ALA A 804 22.63 -48.83 -77.23
CA ALA A 804 23.94 -49.38 -76.90
C ALA A 804 23.89 -50.90 -76.72
N TRP A 805 22.84 -51.40 -76.07
CA TRP A 805 22.56 -52.83 -75.94
C TRP A 805 22.36 -53.50 -77.31
N LEU A 806 21.54 -52.91 -78.20
CA LEU A 806 21.34 -53.45 -79.55
C LEU A 806 22.64 -53.46 -80.35
N LYS A 807 23.43 -52.39 -80.28
CA LYS A 807 24.74 -52.31 -80.95
C LYS A 807 25.72 -53.36 -80.44
N GLU A 808 25.67 -53.66 -79.15
CA GLU A 808 26.47 -54.74 -78.56
C GLU A 808 26.03 -56.11 -79.11
N LEU A 809 24.72 -56.36 -79.21
CA LEU A 809 24.19 -57.57 -79.85
C LEU A 809 24.60 -57.67 -81.33
N ASP A 810 24.53 -56.58 -82.09
CA ASP A 810 24.98 -56.52 -83.48
C ASP A 810 26.47 -56.85 -83.60
N ASN A 811 27.31 -56.30 -82.73
CA ASN A 811 28.75 -56.58 -82.70
C ASN A 811 29.01 -58.05 -82.37
N GLN A 812 28.33 -58.60 -81.36
CA GLN A 812 28.45 -60.01 -80.98
C GLN A 812 27.99 -60.92 -82.11
N ALA A 813 26.86 -60.63 -82.76
CA ALA A 813 26.39 -61.36 -83.93
C ALA A 813 27.43 -61.32 -85.05
N ALA A 814 27.95 -60.15 -85.41
CA ALA A 814 28.98 -60.00 -86.43
C ALA A 814 30.29 -60.74 -86.11
N GLN A 815 30.68 -60.83 -84.84
CA GLN A 815 31.83 -61.61 -84.40
C GLN A 815 31.57 -63.11 -84.51
N ILE A 816 30.40 -63.57 -84.10
CA ILE A 816 29.97 -64.98 -84.21
C ILE A 816 29.98 -65.45 -85.67
N TYR A 817 29.53 -64.62 -86.62
CA TYR A 817 29.57 -64.96 -88.06
C TYR A 817 30.98 -65.11 -88.65
N ARG A 818 32.03 -64.68 -87.93
CA ARG A 818 33.43 -64.85 -88.33
C ARG A 818 34.10 -66.08 -87.71
N MET A 819 33.44 -66.74 -86.76
CA MET A 819 33.95 -67.98 -86.16
C MET A 819 33.73 -69.14 -87.12
N VAL A 820 34.68 -70.08 -87.16
CA VAL A 820 34.58 -71.34 -87.89
C VAL A 820 34.75 -72.44 -86.84
N ASP A 821 33.84 -73.42 -86.80
CA ASP A 821 33.78 -74.61 -85.92
C ASP A 821 32.69 -74.58 -84.80
N ASP A 822 32.57 -75.69 -84.05
CA ASP A 822 31.57 -75.93 -82.99
C ASP A 822 31.57 -74.90 -81.83
N THR A 823 32.54 -73.99 -81.77
CA THR A 823 32.52 -72.85 -80.85
C THR A 823 31.48 -71.80 -81.27
N GLN A 824 31.18 -71.69 -82.57
CA GLN A 824 30.20 -70.77 -83.13
C GLN A 824 28.78 -71.06 -82.62
N ILE A 825 28.35 -72.33 -82.61
CA ILE A 825 27.00 -72.70 -82.18
C ILE A 825 26.78 -72.44 -80.69
N THR A 826 27.83 -72.57 -79.87
CA THR A 826 27.77 -72.26 -78.44
C THR A 826 27.56 -70.77 -78.21
N ALA A 827 28.26 -69.92 -78.97
CA ALA A 827 28.11 -68.47 -78.92
C ALA A 827 26.74 -68.00 -79.44
N ILE A 828 26.20 -68.61 -80.51
CA ILE A 828 24.84 -68.34 -81.02
C ILE A 828 23.79 -68.63 -79.93
N ASN A 829 23.89 -69.77 -79.24
CA ASN A 829 22.96 -70.13 -78.18
C ASN A 829 23.03 -69.17 -76.98
N GLN A 830 24.22 -68.66 -76.65
CA GLN A 830 24.40 -67.65 -75.60
C GLN A 830 23.78 -66.31 -76.00
N LEU A 831 24.02 -65.85 -77.23
CA LEU A 831 23.46 -64.60 -77.75
C LEU A 831 21.92 -64.66 -77.78
N LEU A 832 21.34 -65.75 -78.29
CA LEU A 832 19.88 -65.95 -78.28
C LEU A 832 19.32 -65.95 -76.85
N LYS A 833 19.99 -66.61 -75.90
CA LYS A 833 19.57 -66.60 -74.49
C LYS A 833 19.63 -65.19 -73.89
N GLN A 834 20.67 -64.42 -74.20
CA GLN A 834 20.78 -63.02 -73.77
C GLN A 834 19.65 -62.17 -74.35
N ILE A 835 19.41 -62.26 -75.66
CA ILE A 835 18.27 -61.59 -76.33
C ILE A 835 16.96 -61.96 -75.65
N HIS A 836 16.65 -63.25 -75.47
CA HIS A 836 15.39 -63.67 -74.85
C HIS A 836 15.21 -63.18 -73.41
N THR A 837 16.30 -63.04 -72.66
CA THR A 837 16.25 -62.59 -71.26
C THR A 837 16.07 -61.08 -71.16
N GLU A 838 16.77 -60.32 -72.01
CA GLU A 838 16.88 -58.85 -71.90
C GLU A 838 15.91 -58.10 -72.84
N LYS A 839 15.36 -58.75 -73.87
CA LYS A 839 14.47 -58.14 -74.89
C LYS A 839 13.26 -57.44 -74.27
N SER A 840 12.63 -58.03 -73.27
CA SER A 840 11.47 -57.45 -72.60
C SER A 840 11.75 -56.09 -71.94
N GLN A 841 13.00 -55.83 -71.56
CA GLN A 841 13.43 -54.60 -70.90
C GLN A 841 13.64 -53.44 -71.89
N TYR A 842 14.12 -53.73 -73.10
CA TYR A 842 14.57 -52.70 -74.04
C TYR A 842 13.68 -52.55 -75.29
N ILE A 843 12.86 -53.55 -75.63
CA ILE A 843 12.14 -53.56 -76.92
C ILE A 843 11.20 -52.36 -77.11
N GLN A 844 10.52 -51.91 -76.05
CA GLN A 844 9.61 -50.75 -76.13
C GLN A 844 10.34 -49.40 -76.24
N LEU A 845 11.65 -49.38 -76.02
CA LEU A 845 12.50 -48.18 -76.09
C LEU A 845 13.23 -48.05 -77.45
N LEU A 846 13.22 -49.12 -78.25
CA LEU A 846 13.84 -49.14 -79.58
C LEU A 846 12.90 -48.56 -80.65
N SER A 847 13.48 -47.94 -81.67
CA SER A 847 12.71 -47.49 -82.84
C SER A 847 12.22 -48.69 -83.65
N PRO A 848 11.19 -48.54 -84.51
CA PRO A 848 10.73 -49.64 -85.37
C PRO A 848 11.83 -50.22 -86.27
N VAL A 849 12.80 -49.38 -86.69
CA VAL A 849 13.95 -49.83 -87.49
C VAL A 849 14.89 -50.68 -86.65
N ASP A 850 15.18 -50.26 -85.41
CA ASP A 850 16.04 -50.98 -84.47
C ASP A 850 15.40 -52.29 -84.00
N GLN A 851 14.07 -52.32 -83.84
CA GLN A 851 13.31 -53.54 -83.57
C GLN A 851 13.44 -54.54 -84.71
N ASN A 852 13.34 -54.09 -85.96
CA ASN A 852 13.56 -54.95 -87.12
C ASN A 852 15.00 -55.48 -87.17
N SER A 853 16.00 -54.68 -86.78
CA SER A 853 17.39 -55.14 -86.67
C SER A 853 17.54 -56.22 -85.61
N LEU A 854 16.93 -56.06 -84.43
CA LEU A 854 16.92 -57.09 -83.38
C LEU A 854 16.26 -58.39 -83.87
N GLU A 855 15.10 -58.29 -84.54
CA GLU A 855 14.40 -59.43 -85.13
C GLU A 855 15.24 -60.10 -86.21
N TYR A 856 15.99 -59.33 -87.01
CA TYR A 856 16.92 -59.87 -87.99
C TYR A 856 18.06 -60.65 -87.32
N ILE A 857 18.70 -60.11 -86.28
CA ILE A 857 19.74 -60.83 -85.52
C ILE A 857 19.18 -62.14 -84.96
N GLU A 858 18.01 -62.08 -84.31
CA GLU A 858 17.34 -63.24 -83.73
C GLU A 858 16.99 -64.30 -84.79
N HIS A 859 16.46 -63.88 -85.93
CA HIS A 859 16.12 -64.76 -87.05
C HIS A 859 17.37 -65.40 -87.66
N GLN A 860 18.43 -64.63 -87.90
CA GLN A 860 19.67 -65.15 -88.46
C GLN A 860 20.37 -66.12 -87.49
N CYS A 861 20.37 -65.84 -86.19
CA CYS A 861 20.88 -66.77 -85.17
C CYS A 861 20.07 -68.08 -85.16
N THR A 862 18.75 -68.01 -85.33
CA THR A 862 17.87 -69.18 -85.40
C THR A 862 18.12 -70.01 -86.66
N LEU A 863 18.25 -69.36 -87.82
CA LEU A 863 18.57 -70.02 -89.09
C LEU A 863 19.92 -70.73 -89.05
N GLU A 864 20.96 -70.12 -88.48
CA GLU A 864 22.26 -70.78 -88.33
C GLU A 864 22.22 -71.94 -87.32
N GLN A 865 21.41 -71.82 -86.25
CA GLN A 865 21.17 -72.92 -85.33
C GLN A 865 20.49 -74.10 -86.05
N GLU A 866 19.53 -73.84 -86.95
CA GLU A 866 18.88 -74.85 -87.78
C GLU A 866 19.82 -75.46 -88.83
N LYS A 867 20.68 -74.66 -89.46
CA LYS A 867 21.72 -75.16 -90.37
C LYS A 867 22.69 -76.07 -89.66
N HIS A 868 23.19 -75.70 -88.46
CA HIS A 868 24.08 -76.55 -87.68
C HIS A 868 23.37 -77.84 -87.26
N LYS A 869 22.12 -77.78 -86.78
CA LYS A 869 21.30 -78.99 -86.53
C LYS A 869 21.19 -79.86 -87.79
N THR A 870 20.95 -79.26 -88.94
CA THR A 870 20.83 -79.97 -90.23
C THR A 870 22.16 -80.62 -90.63
N SER A 871 23.28 -79.89 -90.57
CA SER A 871 24.62 -80.43 -90.83
C SER A 871 25.03 -81.50 -89.82
N GLN A 872 24.63 -81.38 -88.56
CA GLN A 872 24.85 -82.39 -87.52
C GLN A 872 24.01 -83.64 -87.81
N ILE A 873 22.74 -83.49 -88.20
CA ILE A 873 21.88 -84.59 -88.65
C ILE A 873 22.49 -85.26 -89.88
N GLU A 874 22.95 -84.51 -90.88
CA GLU A 874 23.62 -85.07 -92.07
C GLU A 874 24.92 -85.80 -91.71
N THR A 875 25.71 -85.25 -90.81
CA THR A 875 26.97 -85.86 -90.37
C THR A 875 26.72 -87.15 -89.59
N LEU A 876 25.79 -87.12 -88.64
CA LEU A 876 25.32 -88.30 -87.90
C LEU A 876 24.73 -89.34 -88.85
N PHE A 877 23.94 -88.91 -89.85
CA PHE A 877 23.40 -89.79 -90.88
C PHE A 877 24.49 -90.43 -91.74
N ARG A 878 25.55 -89.69 -92.12
CA ARG A 878 26.71 -90.23 -92.85
C ARG A 878 27.54 -91.21 -92.02
N GLN A 879 27.64 -91.00 -90.72
CA GLN A 879 28.35 -91.86 -89.78
C GLN A 879 27.63 -93.20 -89.50
N LEU A 880 26.34 -93.33 -89.84
CA LEU A 880 25.62 -94.59 -89.73
C LEU A 880 26.16 -95.65 -90.71
N PRO A 881 26.31 -96.92 -90.29
CA PRO A 881 26.59 -98.06 -91.16
C PRO A 881 25.60 -98.15 -92.33
N ARG A 882 26.06 -98.60 -93.51
CA ARG A 882 25.29 -98.53 -94.77
C ARG A 882 23.91 -99.19 -94.70
N LEU A 883 23.77 -100.31 -93.98
CA LEU A 883 22.50 -101.00 -93.75
C LEU A 883 21.52 -100.17 -92.89
N GLN A 884 22.03 -99.44 -91.89
CA GLN A 884 21.21 -98.59 -91.04
C GLN A 884 20.78 -97.31 -91.78
N ARG A 885 21.62 -96.76 -92.66
CA ARG A 885 21.21 -95.65 -93.56
C ARG A 885 20.06 -96.02 -94.48
N GLN A 886 20.09 -97.21 -95.07
CA GLN A 886 18.99 -97.68 -95.94
C GLN A 886 17.69 -97.87 -95.15
N SER A 887 17.75 -98.50 -93.98
CA SER A 887 16.58 -98.65 -93.11
C SER A 887 16.03 -97.31 -92.60
N LEU A 888 16.89 -96.35 -92.24
CA LEU A 888 16.46 -95.03 -91.80
C LEU A 888 15.89 -94.19 -92.96
N HIS A 889 16.47 -94.31 -94.16
CA HIS A 889 15.94 -93.67 -95.37
C HIS A 889 14.57 -94.25 -95.77
N GLU A 890 14.37 -95.57 -95.65
CA GLU A 890 13.04 -96.18 -95.85
C GLU A 890 12.04 -95.73 -94.78
N LYS A 891 12.44 -95.65 -93.50
CA LYS A 891 11.57 -95.14 -92.43
C LYS A 891 11.22 -93.66 -92.63
N LEU A 892 12.17 -92.81 -93.00
CA LEU A 892 11.92 -91.38 -93.27
C LEU A 892 11.10 -91.20 -94.54
N ALA A 893 11.31 -92.01 -95.58
CA ALA A 893 10.48 -92.02 -96.78
C ALA A 893 9.04 -92.45 -96.49
N ASN A 894 8.84 -93.43 -95.59
CA ASN A 894 7.50 -93.80 -95.11
C ASN A 894 6.87 -92.68 -94.27
N TYR A 895 7.61 -92.04 -93.36
CA TYR A 895 7.11 -90.89 -92.58
C TYR A 895 6.71 -89.70 -93.46
N LEU A 896 7.50 -89.38 -94.51
CA LEU A 896 7.19 -88.27 -95.44
C LEU A 896 6.09 -88.63 -96.46
N THR A 897 5.70 -89.90 -96.58
CA THR A 897 4.59 -90.34 -97.43
C THR A 897 3.29 -90.62 -96.66
N GLU A 898 3.35 -90.76 -95.32
CA GLU A 898 2.15 -90.88 -94.47
C GLU A 898 1.49 -89.52 -94.12
N ASP A 899 2.20 -88.38 -94.19
CA ASP A 899 1.66 -87.03 -93.87
C ASP A 899 1.06 -86.26 -95.08
N SER A 900 0.46 -86.96 -96.06
CA SER A 900 -0.30 -86.31 -97.14
C SER A 900 -1.81 -86.64 -97.15
N ASN A 901 -2.35 -87.02 -95.99
CA ASN A 901 -3.78 -87.01 -95.68
C ASN A 901 -4.01 -86.54 -94.23
N ASP A 902 -3.89 -85.24 -93.98
CA ASP A 902 -4.82 -84.40 -93.20
C ASP A 902 -4.41 -82.92 -93.24
#